data_AF-A0A4R0MQT7-F1
#
_entry.id   AF-A0A4R0MQT7-F1
#
_cell.length_a   1.000
_cell.length_b   1.000
_cell.length_c   1.000
_cell.angle_alpha   90.00
_cell.angle_beta   90.00
_cell.angle_gamma   90.00
#
_symmetry.space_group_name_H-M   'P 1'
#
loop_
_entity.id
_entity.type
_entity.pdbx_description
1 polymer ?
#
loop_
_entity_poly.entity_id
_entity_poly.type
_entity_poly.pdbx_seq_one_letter_code
_entity_poly.pdbx_strand_id
1 'polypeptide(L)'
;MKSRNLLLLTLLFLSKFALAQKSEIINSGDIINKSIELADSSQFKDAINLLNKVNRSDTNFVSALLRKAIVCHADSQYNEGIKYCKQALLLKSNYAFEHDIYNVYGTILLDMENYDEAAKIFDKGIEKFPAHSVLYFNKALIYLRTEKYDLAEAWFQKALMINPYMYVAHYHLGLSAVLQGKIIPAYISYMSYLLFSPKGKYSGKAINMLQQISVNTDEIIGFKNNRKLQPNDNYQAVEDVVFSKIALNKSYKIQTELDDPISRQIQAVIEKLEYIDEDSDFWIQYYLPFLKKTFADKKFDLMINHMFSNVKIPAIETYVEKNKKQIDAFIGEASVYFDRIKATRELMFKRRDTVIKEYFHENGNLIGKGTLSKTGKALLGLWEGYYAGGNIKSKGVYNEAGQRNGSWIWFNNKGEIKAKENYLNGKLDGQQEYYFFNGNKSSIESYVNGQLQGLTKIYFYGGSIKSVSSYKTNKLDGEEKFYYISGDLASSRNYTSGVKNGIEKEYFRNGKLKSVTQYVDGKTHGAYKEYNNAGILVTEGNFVKDLVEGEWKYYDDDGKLKRTSQRLGGLENGLQKEYYPTGEPASTYNTIKGKIEGELFEYYANGKILSSRTYKGGSLLKASYLDKSGNTLSSLVSNGDINKLISYGSNGLKKSSLSYNKTGLLNGPDTTYYSSGRISEICNYKDDVLDGKLVFYYQNGKIKSETTMVDDKNQGYYTSFYMNGNIQSEGWIIEDQYQGLWSFYNENGKLSTTQYYLDGEIDGYKEEYYSNGQKSVEYKYYRGWLEEVTNYNLEGKVIATDIFHKGQGKFKLLYPDGKLMAETNYKDGEFDGVFKSYYFDGSPERVFYYKSGLLDSIYVSYQHGGMKSVEGKYAIGEKIGAWKVYDEDGKLSHLSNYKGDKLNGEHTSFFVNGNKEFVSFIKDDLLEGISKTYDLKGAMAYQVLYNDDLAVSYTYNDGNGKLKDKIAIDNTKGIMKAFFANGKPSRECTYTGGERNGNDRIYYENGNLNSDENLEYNILQGPAKSYHENGKIKTDFNYLNDNKHGLCKTYHENGAIKRESNYEYGVIHGAVKTYDENGKLLQTKNYDQGVLKSVKNG
;
A
#
# COMPACT_ATOMS: atom_id res chain seq x y z
N MET A 1 -32.01 -59.68 11.23
CA MET A 1 -32.82 -58.94 12.22
C MET A 1 -31.90 -57.97 12.95
N LYS A 2 -32.10 -56.66 12.73
CA LYS A 2 -31.69 -55.46 13.50
C LYS A 2 -30.33 -55.38 14.23
N SER A 3 -29.75 -54.17 14.11
CA SER A 3 -28.65 -53.55 14.89
C SER A 3 -27.20 -53.97 14.60
N ARG A 4 -26.59 -53.38 13.56
CA ARG A 4 -25.17 -53.00 13.54
C ARG A 4 -24.80 -52.09 12.35
N ASN A 5 -25.61 -51.07 12.08
CA ASN A 5 -25.31 -50.03 11.09
C ASN A 5 -25.58 -48.66 11.72
N LEU A 6 -24.68 -48.17 12.58
CA LEU A 6 -24.66 -46.75 12.99
C LEU A 6 -23.37 -46.37 13.74
N LEU A 7 -22.17 -46.61 13.20
CA LEU A 7 -20.94 -46.05 13.78
C LEU A 7 -19.68 -46.03 12.88
N LEU A 8 -19.84 -46.05 11.55
CA LEU A 8 -18.70 -46.01 10.62
C LEU A 8 -18.95 -45.17 9.36
N LEU A 9 -19.79 -44.12 9.47
CA LEU A 9 -20.08 -43.20 8.36
C LEU A 9 -20.12 -41.72 8.78
N THR A 10 -19.29 -41.34 9.75
CA THR A 10 -19.11 -39.95 10.20
C THR A 10 -17.64 -39.60 10.52
N LEU A 11 -16.66 -40.29 9.92
CA LEU A 11 -15.23 -40.02 10.18
C LEU A 11 -14.30 -39.93 8.96
N LEU A 12 -14.85 -39.85 7.74
CA LEU A 12 -14.06 -39.68 6.51
C LEU A 12 -14.65 -38.62 5.56
N PHE A 13 -14.89 -37.40 6.05
CA PHE A 13 -14.95 -36.17 5.23
C PHE A 13 -14.71 -34.96 6.14
N LEU A 14 -13.52 -34.89 6.73
CA LEU A 14 -12.93 -33.65 7.24
C LEU A 14 -11.53 -33.50 6.63
N SER A 15 -11.43 -33.57 5.30
CA SER A 15 -10.36 -32.82 4.63
C SER A 15 -10.71 -31.36 4.85
N LYS A 16 -10.00 -30.70 5.78
CA LYS A 16 -9.99 -29.25 5.90
C LYS A 16 -9.47 -28.67 4.58
N PHE A 17 -10.32 -28.56 3.57
CA PHE A 17 -10.19 -27.45 2.64
C PHE A 17 -10.49 -26.22 3.48
N ALA A 18 -9.46 -25.44 3.79
CA ALA A 18 -9.69 -24.06 4.15
C ALA A 18 -10.45 -23.46 2.95
N LEU A 19 -11.77 -23.32 3.08
CA LEU A 19 -12.52 -22.47 2.18
C LEU A 19 -11.82 -21.11 2.25
N ALA A 20 -11.26 -20.68 1.11
CA ALA A 20 -10.76 -19.33 0.92
C ALA A 20 -11.76 -18.35 1.53
N GLN A 21 -11.37 -17.68 2.61
CA GLN A 21 -12.21 -16.63 3.18
C GLN A 21 -12.00 -15.42 2.30
N LYS A 22 -12.79 -15.31 1.22
CA LYS A 22 -12.76 -14.15 0.33
C LYS A 22 -12.88 -12.89 1.17
N SER A 23 -11.80 -12.11 1.23
CA SER A 23 -11.82 -10.82 1.91
C SER A 23 -12.88 -9.94 1.25
N GLU A 24 -13.63 -9.18 2.04
CA GLU A 24 -14.61 -8.23 1.48
C GLU A 24 -13.87 -6.95 1.08
N ILE A 25 -14.10 -6.44 -0.13
CA ILE A 25 -13.66 -5.10 -0.48
C ILE A 25 -14.67 -4.10 0.08
N ILE A 26 -14.19 -3.13 0.87
CA ILE A 26 -15.03 -2.21 1.63
C ILE A 26 -14.73 -0.76 1.27
N ASN A 27 -15.74 0.11 1.41
CA ASN A 27 -15.54 1.55 1.52
C ASN A 27 -15.49 1.92 3.00
N SER A 28 -14.30 2.25 3.50
CA SER A 28 -14.10 2.55 4.92
C SER A 28 -14.80 3.84 5.38
N GLY A 29 -15.02 4.80 4.48
CA GLY A 29 -15.79 6.01 4.76
C GLY A 29 -17.27 5.71 5.05
N ASP A 30 -17.89 4.87 4.22
CA ASP A 30 -19.28 4.44 4.40
C ASP A 30 -19.45 3.62 5.69
N ILE A 31 -18.48 2.76 6.00
CA ILE A 31 -18.42 2.02 7.27
C ILE A 31 -18.39 2.97 8.47
N ILE A 32 -17.55 4.00 8.43
CA ILE A 32 -17.44 4.96 9.52
C ILE A 32 -18.77 5.72 9.69
N ASN A 33 -19.36 6.23 8.60
CA ASN A 33 -20.63 6.94 8.66
C ASN A 33 -21.76 6.09 9.23
N LYS A 34 -21.90 4.84 8.76
CA LYS A 34 -22.92 3.92 9.27
C LYS A 34 -22.68 3.53 10.74
N SER A 35 -21.42 3.46 11.19
CA SER A 35 -21.11 3.22 12.61
C SER A 35 -21.55 4.37 13.51
N ILE A 36 -21.63 5.59 12.99
CA ILE A 36 -22.14 6.75 13.72
C ILE A 36 -23.63 6.56 14.00
N GLU A 37 -24.41 6.25 12.96
CA GLU A 37 -25.86 6.03 13.06
C GLU A 37 -26.22 4.90 14.04
N LEU A 38 -25.45 3.80 14.02
CA LEU A 38 -25.62 2.68 14.95
C LEU A 38 -25.33 3.11 16.40
N ALA A 39 -24.24 3.85 16.64
CA ALA A 39 -23.89 4.32 17.96
C ALA A 39 -24.92 5.32 18.52
N ASP A 40 -25.44 6.22 17.67
CA ASP A 40 -26.49 7.17 18.05
C ASP A 40 -27.80 6.43 18.43
N SER A 41 -28.03 5.26 17.83
CA SER A 41 -29.12 4.34 18.18
C SER A 41 -28.79 3.39 19.34
N SER A 42 -27.70 3.62 20.08
CA SER A 42 -27.19 2.78 21.18
C SER A 42 -26.84 1.33 20.78
N GLN A 43 -26.63 1.06 19.49
CA GLN A 43 -26.20 -0.24 18.97
C GLN A 43 -24.66 -0.33 18.91
N PHE A 44 -24.01 -0.19 20.06
CA PHE A 44 -22.55 -0.04 20.16
C PHE A 44 -21.77 -1.24 19.64
N LYS A 45 -22.25 -2.46 19.93
CA LYS A 45 -21.60 -3.70 19.49
C LYS A 45 -21.56 -3.81 17.96
N ASP A 46 -22.65 -3.44 17.29
CA ASP A 46 -22.75 -3.48 15.83
C ASP A 46 -21.88 -2.38 15.19
N ALA A 47 -21.82 -1.20 15.80
CA ALA A 47 -20.90 -0.14 15.40
C ALA A 47 -19.43 -0.60 15.48
N ILE A 48 -19.02 -1.23 16.58
CA ILE A 48 -17.66 -1.77 16.74
C ILE A 48 -17.38 -2.90 15.74
N ASN A 49 -18.34 -3.82 15.53
CA ASN A 49 -18.20 -4.89 14.54
C ASN A 49 -17.99 -4.33 13.13
N LEU A 50 -18.71 -3.28 12.76
CA LEU A 50 -18.56 -2.62 11.47
C LEU A 50 -17.18 -1.96 11.35
N LEU A 51 -16.74 -1.21 12.38
CA LEU A 51 -15.42 -0.58 12.43
C LEU A 51 -14.26 -1.59 12.46
N ASN A 52 -14.49 -2.83 12.90
CA ASN A 52 -13.50 -3.91 12.87
C ASN A 52 -13.21 -4.43 11.46
N LYS A 53 -14.07 -4.13 10.48
CA LYS A 53 -13.78 -4.45 9.06
C LYS A 53 -12.69 -3.56 8.45
N VAL A 54 -12.46 -2.36 9.01
CA VAL A 54 -11.43 -1.44 8.50
C VAL A 54 -10.04 -1.99 8.78
N ASN A 55 -9.30 -2.31 7.73
CA ASN A 55 -7.96 -2.86 7.82
C ASN A 55 -6.98 -1.83 8.44
N ARG A 56 -5.96 -2.30 9.17
CA ARG A 56 -4.90 -1.44 9.75
C ARG A 56 -4.11 -0.62 8.72
N SER A 57 -4.09 -1.09 7.48
CA SER A 57 -3.44 -0.46 6.32
C SER A 57 -4.35 0.53 5.59
N ASP A 58 -5.63 0.61 5.95
CA ASP A 58 -6.58 1.53 5.32
C ASP A 58 -6.28 2.99 5.70
N THR A 59 -6.41 3.90 4.74
CA THR A 59 -6.17 5.34 4.93
C THR A 59 -7.04 5.97 6.03
N ASN A 60 -8.22 5.41 6.30
CA ASN A 60 -9.15 5.86 7.34
C ASN A 60 -9.00 5.11 8.67
N PHE A 61 -7.99 4.25 8.84
CA PHE A 61 -7.86 3.42 10.05
C PHE A 61 -7.75 4.23 11.36
N VAL A 62 -7.03 5.35 11.36
CA VAL A 62 -6.94 6.23 12.56
C VAL A 62 -8.31 6.83 12.91
N SER A 63 -9.10 7.20 11.90
CA SER A 63 -10.48 7.69 12.10
C SER A 63 -11.37 6.58 12.67
N ALA A 64 -11.24 5.35 12.15
CA ALA A 64 -11.95 4.20 12.69
C ALA A 64 -11.56 3.91 14.16
N LEU A 65 -10.29 4.03 14.54
CA LEU A 65 -9.84 3.88 15.93
C LEU A 65 -10.39 4.97 16.85
N LEU A 66 -10.37 6.23 16.44
CA LEU A 66 -10.99 7.31 17.19
C LEU A 66 -12.49 7.04 17.38
N ARG A 67 -13.19 6.60 16.33
CA ARG A 67 -14.61 6.27 16.44
C ARG A 67 -14.85 5.08 17.37
N LYS A 68 -14.02 4.03 17.33
CA LYS A 68 -14.08 2.93 18.31
C LYS A 68 -13.89 3.43 19.74
N ALA A 69 -12.95 4.35 19.98
CA ALA A 69 -12.74 4.94 21.30
C ALA A 69 -13.96 5.72 21.81
N ILE A 70 -14.60 6.52 20.93
CA ILE A 70 -15.82 7.27 21.25
C ILE A 70 -16.98 6.31 21.56
N VAL A 71 -17.17 5.26 20.75
CA VAL A 71 -18.21 4.25 20.98
C VAL A 71 -17.98 3.51 22.30
N CYS A 72 -16.73 3.13 22.60
CA CYS A 72 -16.39 2.49 23.87
C CYS A 72 -16.60 3.43 25.07
N HIS A 73 -16.31 4.72 24.92
CA HIS A 73 -16.58 5.72 25.97
C HIS A 73 -18.09 5.81 26.24
N ALA A 74 -18.91 5.87 25.19
CA ALA A 74 -20.37 5.89 25.31
C ALA A 74 -20.94 4.60 25.94
N ASP A 75 -20.36 3.44 25.62
CA ASP A 75 -20.73 2.12 26.18
C ASP A 75 -20.04 1.82 27.53
N SER A 76 -19.34 2.80 28.13
CA SER A 76 -18.57 2.64 29.38
C SER A 76 -17.47 1.56 29.36
N GLN A 77 -17.05 1.11 28.17
CA GLN A 77 -15.92 0.19 27.97
C GLN A 77 -14.57 0.94 27.97
N TYR A 78 -14.26 1.60 29.08
CA TYR A 78 -13.14 2.54 29.18
C TYR A 78 -11.77 1.95 28.85
N ASN A 79 -11.47 0.73 29.30
CA ASN A 79 -10.18 0.08 29.01
C ASN A 79 -9.96 -0.15 27.52
N GLU A 80 -10.99 -0.58 26.78
CA GLU A 80 -10.92 -0.72 25.32
C GLU A 80 -10.83 0.65 24.63
N GLY A 81 -11.57 1.65 25.11
CA GLY A 81 -11.47 3.03 24.60
C GLY A 81 -10.05 3.61 24.72
N ILE A 82 -9.41 3.43 25.89
CA ILE A 82 -8.00 3.82 26.11
C ILE A 82 -7.06 3.06 25.17
N LYS A 83 -7.27 1.76 24.98
CA LYS A 83 -6.47 0.93 24.07
C LYS A 83 -6.54 1.46 22.64
N TYR A 84 -7.73 1.81 22.14
CA TYR A 84 -7.89 2.40 20.81
C TYR A 84 -7.27 3.79 20.70
N CYS A 85 -7.36 4.64 21.74
CA CYS A 85 -6.68 5.94 21.76
C CYS A 85 -5.15 5.78 21.70
N LYS A 86 -4.57 4.89 22.51
CA LYS A 86 -3.15 4.59 22.49
C LYS A 86 -2.71 4.07 21.12
N GLN A 87 -3.48 3.15 20.54
CA GLN A 87 -3.22 2.63 19.20
C GLN A 87 -3.25 3.74 18.15
N ALA A 88 -4.22 4.65 18.21
CA ALA A 88 -4.33 5.77 17.28
C ALA A 88 -3.16 6.76 17.40
N LEU A 89 -2.75 7.12 18.62
CA LEU A 89 -1.60 8.01 18.87
C LEU A 89 -0.25 7.41 18.45
N LEU A 90 -0.13 6.07 18.45
CA LEU A 90 1.07 5.38 17.95
C LEU A 90 1.17 5.44 16.40
N LEU A 91 0.05 5.59 15.70
CA LEU A 91 0.01 5.60 14.25
C LEU A 91 0.34 6.99 13.70
N LYS A 92 1.48 7.09 13.01
CA LYS A 92 1.98 8.32 12.38
C LYS A 92 1.27 8.68 11.06
N SER A 93 0.12 8.10 10.72
CA SER A 93 -0.49 8.21 9.38
C SER A 93 -1.57 9.29 9.25
N ASN A 94 -2.20 9.78 10.34
CA ASN A 94 -3.24 10.82 10.19
C ASN A 94 -3.41 11.72 11.44
N TYR A 95 -2.76 12.90 11.42
CA TYR A 95 -2.70 13.84 12.55
C TYR A 95 -3.87 14.81 12.62
N ALA A 96 -4.78 14.79 11.63
CA ALA A 96 -5.93 15.68 11.61
C ALA A 96 -6.81 15.53 12.87
N PHE A 97 -6.83 14.34 13.46
CA PHE A 97 -7.67 13.99 14.60
C PHE A 97 -6.91 13.85 15.93
N GLU A 98 -5.62 14.21 15.99
CA GLU A 98 -4.81 13.94 17.19
C GLU A 98 -5.33 14.69 18.43
N HIS A 99 -5.82 15.93 18.25
CA HIS A 99 -6.44 16.72 19.31
C HIS A 99 -7.71 16.04 19.88
N ASP A 100 -8.56 15.49 19.01
CA ASP A 100 -9.74 14.72 19.41
C ASP A 100 -9.35 13.45 20.17
N ILE A 101 -8.28 12.78 19.75
CA ILE A 101 -7.78 11.58 20.43
C ILE A 101 -7.27 11.91 21.84
N TYR A 102 -6.48 12.98 22.03
CA TYR A 102 -6.08 13.43 23.38
C TYR A 102 -7.30 13.79 24.24
N ASN A 103 -8.28 14.47 23.65
CA ASN A 103 -9.48 14.86 24.34
C ASN A 103 -10.29 13.63 24.83
N VAL A 104 -10.57 12.69 23.93
CA VAL A 104 -11.30 11.45 24.25
C VAL A 104 -10.51 10.61 25.26
N TYR A 105 -9.20 10.43 25.06
CA TYR A 105 -8.38 9.65 25.98
C TYR A 105 -8.37 10.26 27.39
N GLY A 106 -8.11 11.56 27.50
CA GLY A 106 -8.11 12.25 28.79
C GLY A 106 -9.48 12.20 29.48
N THR A 107 -10.58 12.30 28.70
CA THR A 107 -11.94 12.24 29.23
C THR A 107 -12.29 10.85 29.76
N ILE A 108 -11.90 9.78 29.05
CA ILE A 108 -12.09 8.41 29.55
C ILE A 108 -11.35 8.22 30.88
N LEU A 109 -10.09 8.65 30.99
CA LEU A 109 -9.32 8.56 32.23
C LEU A 109 -9.95 9.38 33.36
N LEU A 110 -10.50 10.55 33.04
CA LEU A 110 -11.21 11.41 33.98
C LEU A 110 -12.48 10.73 34.53
N ASP A 111 -13.24 10.04 33.67
CA ASP A 111 -14.43 9.28 34.08
C ASP A 111 -14.08 7.99 34.85
N MET A 112 -12.89 7.44 34.64
CA MET A 112 -12.30 6.39 35.47
C MET A 112 -11.68 6.89 36.79
N GLU A 113 -11.74 8.20 37.06
CA GLU A 113 -11.12 8.85 38.22
C GLU A 113 -9.58 8.69 38.30
N ASN A 114 -8.92 8.37 37.18
CA ASN A 114 -7.47 8.31 37.06
C ASN A 114 -6.89 9.69 36.72
N TYR A 115 -6.96 10.59 37.70
CA TYR A 115 -6.69 12.02 37.55
C TYR A 115 -5.25 12.35 37.14
N ASP A 116 -4.26 11.69 37.72
CA ASP A 116 -2.85 11.97 37.44
C ASP A 116 -2.49 11.65 35.99
N GLU A 117 -2.98 10.52 35.47
CA GLU A 117 -2.72 10.15 34.09
C GLU A 117 -3.55 11.00 33.12
N ALA A 118 -4.81 11.31 33.45
CA ALA A 118 -5.64 12.22 32.66
C ALA A 118 -4.96 13.59 32.48
N ALA A 119 -4.38 14.14 33.56
CA ALA A 119 -3.68 15.42 33.52
C ALA A 119 -2.48 15.39 32.56
N LYS A 120 -1.67 14.31 32.58
CA LYS A 120 -0.55 14.12 31.64
C LYS A 120 -1.00 14.05 30.18
N ILE A 121 -2.13 13.39 29.90
CA ILE A 121 -2.70 13.31 28.55
C ILE A 121 -3.15 14.68 28.07
N PHE A 122 -3.86 15.44 28.90
CA PHE A 122 -4.24 16.82 28.55
C PHE A 122 -3.03 17.74 28.40
N ASP A 123 -1.98 17.59 29.20
CA ASP A 123 -0.75 18.37 29.06
C ASP A 123 -0.07 18.15 27.71
N LYS A 124 0.07 16.89 27.28
CA LYS A 124 0.58 16.55 25.94
C LYS A 124 -0.29 17.13 24.83
N GLY A 125 -1.61 17.07 25.00
CA GLY A 125 -2.56 17.68 24.08
C GLY A 125 -2.40 19.20 24.00
N ILE A 126 -2.29 19.89 25.14
CA ILE A 126 -2.16 21.35 25.23
C ILE A 126 -0.84 21.83 24.63
N GLU A 127 0.25 21.10 24.85
CA GLU A 127 1.56 21.40 24.25
C GLU A 127 1.48 21.45 22.72
N LYS A 128 0.75 20.50 22.11
CA LYS A 128 0.57 20.41 20.65
C LYS A 128 -0.54 21.32 20.11
N PHE A 129 -1.60 21.52 20.88
CA PHE A 129 -2.84 22.19 20.48
C PHE A 129 -3.19 23.34 21.45
N PRO A 130 -2.32 24.35 21.60
CA PRO A 130 -2.43 25.34 22.67
C PRO A 130 -3.65 26.25 22.55
N ALA A 131 -4.31 26.32 21.39
CA ALA A 131 -5.54 27.08 21.18
C ALA A 131 -6.83 26.23 21.31
N HIS A 132 -6.74 24.95 21.65
CA HIS A 132 -7.91 24.07 21.80
C HIS A 132 -8.48 24.14 23.23
N SER A 133 -9.45 25.02 23.47
CA SER A 133 -9.97 25.35 24.82
C SER A 133 -10.55 24.15 25.58
N VAL A 134 -11.04 23.13 24.89
CA VAL A 134 -11.66 21.94 25.50
C VAL A 134 -10.66 21.16 26.37
N LEU A 135 -9.39 21.11 25.97
CA LEU A 135 -8.34 20.43 26.75
C LEU A 135 -8.10 21.13 28.10
N TYR A 136 -8.12 22.47 28.11
CA TYR A 136 -7.97 23.26 29.34
C TYR A 136 -9.17 23.06 30.28
N PHE A 137 -10.38 23.05 29.72
CA PHE A 137 -11.61 22.81 30.49
C PHE A 137 -11.62 21.41 31.11
N ASN A 138 -11.31 20.37 30.33
CA ASN A 138 -11.30 19.00 30.86
C ASN A 138 -10.17 18.81 31.88
N LYS A 139 -9.01 19.47 31.72
CA LYS A 139 -7.98 19.53 32.75
C LYS A 139 -8.47 20.23 34.03
N ALA A 140 -9.23 21.31 33.91
CA ALA A 140 -9.83 21.99 35.06
C ALA A 140 -10.81 21.09 35.83
N LEU A 141 -11.58 20.25 35.14
CA LEU A 141 -12.48 19.28 35.76
C LEU A 141 -11.75 18.26 36.64
N ILE A 142 -10.50 17.89 36.31
CA ILE A 142 -9.66 17.03 37.17
C ILE A 142 -9.44 17.68 38.54
N TYR A 143 -9.02 18.95 38.53
CA TYR A 143 -8.75 19.68 39.76
C TYR A 143 -10.02 19.94 40.56
N LEU A 144 -11.15 20.15 39.89
CA LEU A 144 -12.45 20.27 40.54
C LEU A 144 -12.85 18.97 41.25
N ARG A 145 -12.69 17.81 40.60
CA ARG A 145 -13.02 16.49 41.19
C ARG A 145 -12.05 16.06 42.30
N THR A 146 -10.81 16.55 42.26
CA THR A 146 -9.80 16.31 43.32
C THR A 146 -9.80 17.37 44.42
N GLU A 147 -10.83 18.22 44.47
CA GLU A 147 -11.02 19.28 45.47
C GLU A 147 -9.89 20.33 45.53
N LYS A 148 -9.08 20.42 44.47
CA LYS A 148 -8.03 21.44 44.27
C LYS A 148 -8.63 22.64 43.54
N TYR A 149 -9.57 23.32 44.21
CA TYR A 149 -10.44 24.31 43.58
C TYR A 149 -9.69 25.55 43.07
N ASP A 150 -8.58 25.93 43.69
CA ASP A 150 -7.69 27.02 43.27
C ASP A 150 -7.06 26.73 41.90
N LEU A 151 -6.60 25.49 41.69
CA LEU A 151 -6.08 25.05 40.41
C LEU A 151 -7.20 24.93 39.38
N ALA A 152 -8.36 24.39 39.76
CA ALA A 152 -9.53 24.28 38.87
C ALA A 152 -9.94 25.65 38.32
N GLU A 153 -10.07 26.63 39.21
CA GLU A 153 -10.33 28.05 38.89
C GLU A 153 -9.34 28.58 37.87
N ALA A 154 -8.03 28.46 38.11
CA ALA A 154 -7.00 28.96 37.20
C ALA A 154 -7.08 28.32 35.80
N TRP A 155 -7.43 27.03 35.69
CA TRP A 155 -7.56 26.34 34.41
C TRP A 155 -8.88 26.68 33.69
N PHE A 156 -10.00 26.88 34.40
CA PHE A 156 -11.23 27.40 33.80
C PHE A 156 -11.04 28.81 33.26
N GLN A 157 -10.34 29.67 33.99
CA GLN A 157 -9.98 31.01 33.53
C GLN A 157 -9.16 30.95 32.23
N LYS A 158 -8.16 30.07 32.14
CA LYS A 158 -7.40 29.84 30.89
C LYS A 158 -8.30 29.39 29.74
N ALA A 159 -9.23 28.47 29.98
CA ALA A 159 -10.18 28.02 28.96
C ALA A 159 -11.05 29.18 28.45
N LEU A 160 -11.52 30.05 29.35
CA LEU A 160 -12.34 31.22 29.03
C LEU A 160 -11.55 32.33 28.31
N MET A 161 -10.28 32.53 28.64
CA MET A 161 -9.40 33.43 27.89
C MET A 161 -9.21 32.99 26.43
N ILE A 162 -9.32 31.68 26.14
CA ILE A 162 -9.26 31.14 24.78
C ILE A 162 -10.64 31.19 24.10
N ASN A 163 -11.69 30.78 24.83
CA ASN A 163 -13.06 30.74 24.33
C ASN A 163 -14.06 31.24 25.38
N PRO A 164 -14.41 32.54 25.36
CA PRO A 164 -15.40 33.12 26.26
C PRO A 164 -16.80 32.51 26.15
N TYR A 165 -17.13 31.87 25.03
CA TYR A 165 -18.44 31.27 24.77
C TYR A 165 -18.57 29.84 25.32
N MET A 166 -17.52 29.32 25.97
CA MET A 166 -17.56 28.02 26.63
C MET A 166 -18.42 28.10 27.90
N TYR A 167 -19.74 28.16 27.74
CA TYR A 167 -20.70 28.36 28.83
C TYR A 167 -20.49 27.40 30.01
N VAL A 168 -20.19 26.12 29.74
CA VAL A 168 -19.87 25.13 30.78
C VAL A 168 -18.70 25.54 31.68
N ALA A 169 -17.69 26.25 31.16
CA ALA A 169 -16.55 26.71 31.95
C ALA A 169 -16.97 27.82 32.93
N HIS A 170 -17.91 28.70 32.57
CA HIS A 170 -18.45 29.72 33.50
C HIS A 170 -19.17 29.08 34.69
N TYR A 171 -19.99 28.06 34.45
CA TYR A 171 -20.68 27.34 35.53
C TYR A 171 -19.69 26.68 36.49
N HIS A 172 -18.71 25.96 35.95
CA HIS A 172 -17.73 25.26 36.77
C HIS A 172 -16.71 26.20 37.44
N LEU A 173 -16.43 27.37 36.87
CA LEU A 173 -15.71 28.44 37.54
C LEU A 173 -16.49 28.94 38.76
N GLY A 174 -17.80 29.12 38.63
CA GLY A 174 -18.68 29.49 39.75
C GLY A 174 -18.74 28.42 40.84
N LEU A 175 -18.80 27.15 40.45
CA LEU A 175 -18.74 26.02 41.37
C LEU A 175 -17.41 25.96 42.12
N SER A 176 -16.30 26.14 41.41
CA SER A 176 -14.95 26.17 42.02
C SER A 176 -14.82 27.33 43.01
N ALA A 177 -15.40 28.49 42.70
CA ALA A 177 -15.38 29.66 43.57
C ALA A 177 -16.22 29.46 44.85
N VAL A 178 -17.46 28.95 44.74
CA VAL A 178 -18.34 28.78 45.92
C VAL A 178 -17.78 27.74 46.89
N LEU A 179 -17.18 26.66 46.38
CA LEU A 179 -16.54 25.62 47.21
C LEU A 179 -15.31 26.13 47.98
N GLN A 180 -14.69 27.22 47.52
CA GLN A 180 -13.63 27.94 48.24
C GLN A 180 -14.17 29.00 49.21
N GLY A 181 -15.49 29.20 49.27
CA GLY A 181 -16.12 30.29 50.02
C GLY A 181 -15.99 31.66 49.34
N LYS A 182 -15.63 31.72 48.05
CA LYS A 182 -15.59 32.96 47.25
C LYS A 182 -16.98 33.26 46.69
N ILE A 183 -17.88 33.75 47.56
CA ILE A 183 -19.32 33.84 47.25
C ILE A 183 -19.62 34.83 46.11
N ILE A 184 -19.05 36.04 46.15
CA ILE A 184 -19.27 37.05 45.11
C ILE A 184 -18.73 36.63 43.73
N PRO A 185 -17.48 36.13 43.60
CA PRO A 185 -17.00 35.54 42.35
C PRO A 185 -17.88 34.41 41.81
N ALA A 186 -18.39 33.52 42.68
CA ALA A 186 -19.30 32.46 42.28
C ALA A 186 -20.60 33.02 41.69
N TYR A 187 -21.18 34.02 42.37
CA TYR A 187 -22.39 34.71 41.94
C TYR A 187 -22.25 35.31 40.53
N ILE A 188 -21.14 36.02 40.27
CA ILE A 188 -20.83 36.60 38.96
C ILE A 188 -20.71 35.51 37.88
N SER A 189 -20.09 34.37 38.21
CA SER A 189 -19.88 33.27 37.28
C SER A 189 -21.19 32.57 36.87
N TYR A 190 -22.10 32.34 37.82
CA TYR A 190 -23.41 31.76 37.52
C TYR A 190 -24.30 32.69 36.70
N MET A 191 -24.25 33.99 37.00
CA MET A 191 -24.88 35.02 36.16
C MET A 191 -24.33 34.96 34.73
N SER A 192 -23.00 34.86 34.58
CA SER A 192 -22.33 34.80 33.28
C SER A 192 -22.66 33.52 32.51
N TYR A 193 -22.79 32.38 33.18
CA TYR A 193 -23.31 31.15 32.56
C TYR A 193 -24.70 31.38 31.94
N LEU A 194 -25.62 32.01 32.69
CA LEU A 194 -26.99 32.27 32.23
C LEU A 194 -27.04 33.32 31.11
N LEU A 195 -26.07 34.24 31.06
CA LEU A 195 -25.92 35.19 29.96
C LEU A 195 -25.64 34.46 28.63
N PHE A 196 -24.76 33.46 28.62
CA PHE A 196 -24.40 32.74 27.39
C PHE A 196 -25.33 31.57 27.06
N SER A 197 -25.88 30.89 28.07
CA SER A 197 -26.64 29.66 27.88
C SER A 197 -27.85 29.58 28.82
N PRO A 198 -28.83 30.49 28.69
CA PRO A 198 -30.00 30.56 29.57
C PRO A 198 -30.84 29.28 29.53
N LYS A 199 -30.84 28.54 28.42
CA LYS A 199 -31.54 27.25 28.23
C LYS A 199 -30.61 26.03 28.32
N GLY A 200 -29.37 26.21 28.81
CA GLY A 200 -28.40 25.11 28.89
C GLY A 200 -28.67 24.12 30.04
N LYS A 201 -28.01 22.96 29.99
CA LYS A 201 -28.16 21.85 30.95
C LYS A 201 -28.01 22.25 32.43
N TYR A 202 -27.19 23.25 32.75
CA TYR A 202 -26.97 23.73 34.12
C TYR A 202 -27.82 24.95 34.50
N SER A 203 -28.76 25.40 33.66
CA SER A 203 -29.58 26.59 33.90
C SER A 203 -30.32 26.54 35.23
N GLY A 204 -31.09 25.47 35.49
CA GLY A 204 -31.79 25.31 36.77
C GLY A 204 -30.85 25.28 37.97
N LYS A 205 -29.66 24.67 37.84
CA LYS A 205 -28.66 24.61 38.92
C LYS A 205 -28.02 25.98 39.19
N ALA A 206 -27.71 26.73 38.13
CA ALA A 206 -27.18 28.10 38.25
C ALA A 206 -28.20 29.03 38.91
N ILE A 207 -29.47 28.97 38.49
CA ILE A 207 -30.57 29.75 39.09
C ILE A 207 -30.76 29.37 40.56
N ASN A 208 -30.76 28.08 40.89
CA ASN A 208 -30.88 27.64 42.27
C ASN A 208 -29.73 28.15 43.14
N MET A 209 -28.49 28.10 42.64
CA MET A 209 -27.34 28.62 43.37
C MET A 209 -27.40 30.14 43.57
N LEU A 210 -27.81 30.89 42.54
CA LEU A 210 -28.09 32.33 42.66
C LEU A 210 -29.18 32.61 43.72
N GLN A 211 -30.26 31.83 43.73
CA GLN A 211 -31.32 31.93 44.74
C GLN A 211 -30.79 31.69 46.15
N GLN A 212 -30.02 30.62 46.35
CA GLN A 212 -29.45 30.27 47.66
C GLN A 212 -28.53 31.37 48.20
N ILE A 213 -27.65 31.90 47.33
CA ILE A 213 -26.78 33.02 47.70
C ILE A 213 -27.62 34.25 48.04
N SER A 214 -28.67 34.53 47.26
CA SER A 214 -29.49 35.73 47.43
C SER A 214 -30.24 35.79 48.76
N VAL A 215 -30.64 34.65 49.31
CA VAL A 215 -31.39 34.54 50.57
C VAL A 215 -30.53 34.12 51.78
N ASN A 216 -29.22 33.93 51.57
CA ASN A 216 -28.25 33.50 52.58
C ASN A 216 -28.68 32.20 53.28
N THR A 217 -28.81 31.11 52.51
CA THR A 217 -29.06 29.78 53.12
C THR A 217 -27.90 29.36 54.02
N ASP A 218 -28.19 28.45 54.97
CA ASP A 218 -27.17 27.93 55.89
C ASP A 218 -25.98 27.29 55.16
N GLU A 219 -26.23 26.66 54.00
CA GLU A 219 -25.18 26.08 53.15
C GLU A 219 -24.21 27.15 52.63
N ILE A 220 -24.72 28.28 52.11
CA ILE A 220 -23.90 29.39 51.62
C ILE A 220 -23.13 30.07 52.76
N ILE A 221 -23.77 30.25 53.91
CA ILE A 221 -23.11 30.76 55.13
C ILE A 221 -21.99 29.80 55.54
N GLY A 222 -22.23 28.48 55.46
CA GLY A 222 -21.23 27.45 55.69
C GLY A 222 -20.02 27.59 54.78
N PHE A 223 -20.21 27.70 53.47
CA PHE A 223 -19.10 27.93 52.53
C PHE A 223 -18.30 29.20 52.84
N LYS A 224 -19.00 30.32 53.12
CA LYS A 224 -18.36 31.59 53.50
C LYS A 224 -17.52 31.44 54.77
N ASN A 225 -18.07 30.82 55.81
CA ASN A 225 -17.41 30.69 57.11
C ASN A 225 -16.24 29.68 57.08
N ASN A 226 -16.31 28.69 56.19
CA ASN A 226 -15.29 27.66 56.04
C ASN A 226 -14.17 28.03 55.04
N ARG A 227 -14.18 29.26 54.49
CA ARG A 227 -13.13 29.71 53.57
C ARG A 227 -11.76 29.71 54.24
N LYS A 228 -10.74 29.26 53.51
CA LYS A 228 -9.35 29.19 54.03
C LYS A 228 -8.59 30.51 53.93
N LEU A 229 -8.99 31.38 53.02
CA LEU A 229 -8.37 32.67 52.76
C LEU A 229 -9.39 33.78 52.99
N GLN A 230 -8.92 34.91 53.52
CA GLN A 230 -9.75 36.12 53.56
C GLN A 230 -10.10 36.56 52.14
N PRO A 231 -11.30 37.12 51.93
CA PRO A 231 -11.73 37.54 50.61
C PRO A 231 -10.87 38.73 50.22
N ASN A 232 -10.56 38.81 48.94
CA ASN A 232 -9.91 39.99 48.37
C ASN A 232 -10.70 41.25 48.78
N ASP A 233 -10.00 42.33 49.11
CA ASP A 233 -10.59 43.62 49.53
C ASP A 233 -11.69 44.09 48.57
N ASN A 234 -11.59 43.73 47.28
CA ASN A 234 -12.61 43.96 46.25
C ASN A 234 -14.02 43.45 46.60
N TYR A 235 -14.12 42.39 47.39
CA TYR A 235 -15.36 41.65 47.60
C TYR A 235 -15.95 41.82 48.99
N GLN A 236 -15.15 42.15 50.00
CA GLN A 236 -15.59 42.14 51.41
C GLN A 236 -16.80 43.06 51.63
N ALA A 237 -16.74 44.31 51.17
CA ALA A 237 -17.86 45.26 51.31
C ALA A 237 -19.13 44.81 50.57
N VAL A 238 -18.98 44.20 49.40
CA VAL A 238 -20.11 43.70 48.60
C VAL A 238 -20.72 42.46 49.24
N GLU A 239 -19.87 41.58 49.77
CA GLU A 239 -20.29 40.40 50.51
C GLU A 239 -21.12 40.84 51.74
N ASP A 240 -20.67 41.83 52.51
CA ASP A 240 -21.43 42.34 53.65
C ASP A 240 -22.80 42.92 53.23
N VAL A 241 -22.88 43.58 52.07
CA VAL A 241 -24.15 44.06 51.51
C VAL A 241 -25.09 42.89 51.16
N VAL A 242 -24.59 41.86 50.49
CA VAL A 242 -25.39 40.67 50.13
C VAL A 242 -25.88 39.96 51.40
N PHE A 243 -24.99 39.76 52.37
CA PHE A 243 -25.31 39.02 53.60
C PHE A 243 -26.16 39.80 54.61
N SER A 244 -26.11 41.14 54.61
CA SER A 244 -27.00 41.98 55.42
C SER A 244 -28.46 41.98 54.95
N LYS A 245 -28.73 41.42 53.75
CA LYS A 245 -30.06 41.38 53.11
C LYS A 245 -30.67 42.78 52.87
N ILE A 246 -29.85 43.83 52.87
CA ILE A 246 -30.34 45.21 52.72
C ILE A 246 -31.07 45.41 51.38
N ALA A 247 -30.61 44.73 50.33
CA ALA A 247 -31.24 44.75 49.00
C ALA A 247 -32.61 44.07 48.95
N LEU A 248 -32.89 43.15 49.88
CA LEU A 248 -34.17 42.43 49.99
C LEU A 248 -35.26 43.28 50.66
N ASN A 249 -34.89 44.41 51.28
CA ASN A 249 -35.86 45.34 51.84
C ASN A 249 -36.67 45.99 50.70
N LYS A 250 -37.99 46.08 50.86
CA LYS A 250 -38.89 46.70 49.86
C LYS A 250 -38.54 48.16 49.53
N SER A 251 -37.86 48.87 50.42
CA SER A 251 -37.37 50.24 50.19
C SER A 251 -36.19 50.32 49.23
N TYR A 252 -35.48 49.21 48.98
CA TYR A 252 -34.41 49.15 47.98
C TYR A 252 -35.02 49.22 46.58
N LYS A 253 -34.66 50.28 45.84
CA LYS A 253 -35.20 50.58 44.51
C LYS A 253 -34.54 49.71 43.45
N ILE A 254 -35.33 48.83 42.84
CA ILE A 254 -34.88 47.94 41.77
C ILE A 254 -35.09 48.56 40.39
N GLN A 255 -34.21 48.25 39.43
CA GLN A 255 -34.22 48.74 38.04
C GLN A 255 -34.83 47.73 37.04
N THR A 256 -35.52 46.70 37.52
CA THR A 256 -36.23 45.70 36.70
C THR A 256 -37.64 45.47 37.25
N GLU A 257 -38.59 45.12 36.38
CA GLU A 257 -39.94 44.71 36.79
C GLU A 257 -39.95 43.32 37.47
N LEU A 258 -38.89 42.52 37.26
CA LEU A 258 -38.72 41.23 37.93
C LEU A 258 -38.23 41.43 39.37
N ASP A 259 -39.17 41.71 40.27
CA ASP A 259 -38.90 41.95 41.69
C ASP A 259 -38.78 40.66 42.50
N ASP A 260 -37.65 39.96 42.36
CA ASP A 260 -37.32 38.75 43.10
C ASP A 260 -35.96 38.88 43.85
N PRO A 261 -35.67 38.00 44.84
CA PRO A 261 -34.43 38.07 45.61
C PRO A 261 -33.15 38.04 44.75
N ILE A 262 -33.13 37.27 43.65
CA ILE A 262 -31.98 37.16 42.77
C ILE A 262 -31.75 38.48 42.04
N SER A 263 -32.78 39.02 41.41
CA SER A 263 -32.68 40.28 40.66
C SER A 263 -32.26 41.45 41.55
N ARG A 264 -32.82 41.54 42.78
CA ARG A 264 -32.40 42.53 43.79
C ARG A 264 -30.93 42.42 44.15
N GLN A 265 -30.45 41.20 44.38
CA GLN A 265 -29.07 40.97 44.81
C GLN A 265 -28.08 41.10 43.65
N ILE A 266 -28.44 40.72 42.41
CA ILE A 266 -27.62 41.02 41.21
C ILE A 266 -27.41 42.53 41.10
N GLN A 267 -28.47 43.32 41.26
CA GLN A 267 -28.36 44.77 41.23
C GLN A 267 -27.42 45.29 42.33
N ALA A 268 -27.61 44.85 43.57
CA ALA A 268 -26.77 45.29 44.69
C ALA A 268 -25.29 44.93 44.50
N VAL A 269 -25.00 43.73 44.01
CA VAL A 269 -23.63 43.28 43.70
C VAL A 269 -23.01 44.18 42.64
N ILE A 270 -23.70 44.45 41.54
CA ILE A 270 -23.16 45.28 40.45
C ILE A 270 -23.00 46.74 40.89
N GLU A 271 -23.92 47.29 41.68
CA GLU A 271 -23.82 48.65 42.21
C GLU A 271 -22.59 48.82 43.11
N LYS A 272 -22.33 47.83 43.99
CA LYS A 272 -21.33 47.93 45.04
C LYS A 272 -19.93 47.46 44.66
N LEU A 273 -19.79 46.58 43.67
CA LEU A 273 -18.47 46.20 43.18
C LEU A 273 -17.73 47.41 42.64
N GLU A 274 -16.48 47.62 43.06
CA GLU A 274 -15.62 48.67 42.54
C GLU A 274 -14.65 48.08 41.52
N TYR A 275 -14.42 48.83 40.45
CA TYR A 275 -13.46 48.43 39.42
C TYR A 275 -12.12 49.10 39.71
N ILE A 276 -11.07 48.29 39.82
CA ILE A 276 -9.70 48.74 40.14
C ILE A 276 -8.81 48.47 38.93
N ASP A 277 -8.15 49.50 38.42
CA ASP A 277 -7.38 49.43 37.17
C ASP A 277 -6.15 48.53 37.23
N GLU A 278 -5.47 48.52 38.37
CA GLU A 278 -4.17 47.90 38.57
C GLU A 278 -4.28 46.47 39.12
N ASP A 279 -5.49 46.04 39.51
CA ASP A 279 -5.72 44.71 40.05
C ASP A 279 -5.90 43.67 38.93
N SER A 280 -5.18 42.54 39.07
CA SER A 280 -5.23 41.38 38.19
C SER A 280 -6.37 40.39 38.50
N ASP A 281 -7.27 40.69 39.43
CA ASP A 281 -8.41 39.83 39.74
C ASP A 281 -9.24 39.51 38.48
N PHE A 282 -9.43 38.21 38.25
CA PHE A 282 -10.09 37.73 37.04
C PHE A 282 -11.51 38.26 36.89
N TRP A 283 -12.37 38.23 37.92
CA TRP A 283 -13.77 38.61 37.74
C TRP A 283 -13.94 40.12 37.61
N ILE A 284 -13.13 40.90 38.32
CA ILE A 284 -13.09 42.35 38.23
C ILE A 284 -12.63 42.79 36.85
N GLN A 285 -11.63 42.15 36.27
CA GLN A 285 -11.15 42.51 34.93
C GLN A 285 -12.01 41.91 33.81
N TYR A 286 -12.47 40.67 33.97
CA TYR A 286 -13.15 39.91 32.92
C TYR A 286 -14.63 40.27 32.80
N TYR A 287 -15.41 40.34 33.88
CA TYR A 287 -16.87 40.52 33.82
C TYR A 287 -17.34 41.91 34.22
N LEU A 288 -16.78 42.50 35.28
CA LEU A 288 -17.33 43.71 35.90
C LEU A 288 -17.47 44.92 34.94
N PRO A 289 -16.53 45.21 34.01
CA PRO A 289 -16.66 46.36 33.11
C PRO A 289 -17.90 46.24 32.22
N PHE A 290 -18.23 45.03 31.74
CA PHE A 290 -19.45 44.79 30.97
C PHE A 290 -20.70 44.98 31.82
N LEU A 291 -20.71 44.46 33.04
CA LEU A 291 -21.84 44.59 33.97
C LEU A 291 -22.11 46.05 34.34
N LYS A 292 -21.06 46.82 34.68
CA LYS A 292 -21.17 48.26 34.97
C LYS A 292 -21.69 49.03 33.76
N LYS A 293 -21.22 48.69 32.54
CA LYS A 293 -21.73 49.29 31.30
C LYS A 293 -23.22 48.98 31.08
N THR A 294 -23.64 47.74 31.32
CA THR A 294 -25.06 47.34 31.19
C THR A 294 -25.96 48.16 32.11
N PHE A 295 -25.50 48.46 33.32
CA PHE A 295 -26.18 49.34 34.27
C PHE A 295 -26.23 50.80 33.81
N ALA A 296 -25.07 51.35 33.42
CA ALA A 296 -24.99 52.73 32.93
C ALA A 296 -25.91 52.97 31.72
N ASP A 297 -26.01 51.97 30.83
CA ASP A 297 -26.86 52.00 29.64
C ASP A 297 -28.34 51.70 29.92
N LYS A 298 -28.73 51.47 31.19
CA LYS A 298 -30.09 51.08 31.61
C LYS A 298 -30.61 49.80 30.93
N LYS A 299 -29.72 48.84 30.65
CA LYS A 299 -30.03 47.56 30.00
C LYS A 299 -30.19 46.40 30.98
N PHE A 300 -30.25 46.70 32.29
CA PHE A 300 -30.36 45.68 33.33
C PHE A 300 -31.57 44.77 33.14
N ASP A 301 -32.73 45.36 32.83
CA ASP A 301 -33.98 44.65 32.62
C ASP A 301 -33.93 43.67 31.42
N LEU A 302 -33.21 44.03 30.34
CA LEU A 302 -32.95 43.14 29.19
C LEU A 302 -32.07 41.96 29.59
N MET A 303 -31.00 42.22 30.37
CA MET A 303 -30.07 41.19 30.84
C MET A 303 -30.77 40.15 31.73
N ILE A 304 -31.53 40.62 32.72
CA ILE A 304 -32.26 39.76 33.66
C ILE A 304 -33.27 38.88 32.92
N ASN A 305 -34.12 39.46 32.08
CA ASN A 305 -35.13 38.68 31.34
C ASN A 305 -34.51 37.69 30.35
N HIS A 306 -33.36 38.01 29.74
CA HIS A 306 -32.61 37.08 28.89
C HIS A 306 -32.05 35.89 29.69
N MET A 307 -31.39 36.15 30.82
CA MET A 307 -30.79 35.12 31.68
C MET A 307 -31.84 34.12 32.20
N PHE A 308 -33.04 34.60 32.52
CA PHE A 308 -34.14 33.78 33.05
C PHE A 308 -35.15 33.34 31.98
N SER A 309 -34.85 33.51 30.69
CA SER A 309 -35.74 33.15 29.57
C SER A 309 -36.12 31.66 29.49
N ASN A 310 -35.47 30.79 30.27
CA ASN A 310 -35.82 29.37 30.39
C ASN A 310 -36.82 29.09 31.54
N VAL A 311 -37.01 30.03 32.46
CA VAL A 311 -37.96 29.89 33.57
C VAL A 311 -39.37 30.13 33.02
N LYS A 312 -40.29 29.20 33.29
CA LYS A 312 -41.68 29.25 32.82
C LYS A 312 -42.53 30.24 33.62
N ILE A 313 -42.15 31.51 33.57
CA ILE A 313 -42.85 32.63 34.20
C ILE A 313 -43.49 33.48 33.08
N PRO A 314 -44.84 33.63 33.05
CA PRO A 314 -45.54 34.34 31.98
C PRO A 314 -45.03 35.76 31.73
N ALA A 315 -44.63 36.48 32.79
CA ALA A 315 -44.09 37.83 32.68
C ALA A 315 -42.78 37.86 31.88
N ILE A 316 -41.87 36.91 32.13
CA ILE A 316 -40.58 36.80 31.43
C ILE A 316 -40.80 36.37 29.98
N GLU A 317 -41.67 35.38 29.73
CA GLU A 317 -42.00 34.92 28.38
C GLU A 317 -42.58 36.06 27.53
N THR A 318 -43.57 36.79 28.07
CA THR A 318 -44.16 37.97 27.42
C THR A 318 -43.12 39.06 27.15
N TYR A 319 -42.23 39.32 28.11
CA TYR A 319 -41.19 40.31 27.96
C TYR A 319 -40.19 39.93 26.87
N VAL A 320 -39.71 38.68 26.87
CA VAL A 320 -38.73 38.17 25.90
C VAL A 320 -39.31 38.19 24.49
N GLU A 321 -40.58 37.83 24.32
CA GLU A 321 -41.27 37.91 23.03
C GLU A 321 -41.39 39.36 22.54
N LYS A 322 -41.85 40.28 23.40
CA LYS A 322 -42.06 41.69 23.05
C LYS A 322 -40.75 42.43 22.76
N ASN A 323 -39.67 42.10 23.48
CA ASN A 323 -38.38 42.80 23.42
C ASN A 323 -37.30 42.01 22.68
N LYS A 324 -37.68 41.01 21.88
CA LYS A 324 -36.74 40.12 21.19
C LYS A 324 -35.63 40.87 20.45
N LYS A 325 -35.97 41.93 19.70
CA LYS A 325 -34.98 42.72 18.94
C LYS A 325 -33.96 43.42 19.86
N GLN A 326 -34.42 43.97 20.97
CA GLN A 326 -33.57 44.64 21.96
C GLN A 326 -32.69 43.63 22.71
N ILE A 327 -33.21 42.45 23.02
CA ILE A 327 -32.45 41.35 23.62
C ILE A 327 -31.38 40.85 22.63
N ASP A 328 -31.74 40.61 21.38
CA ASP A 328 -30.79 40.18 20.34
C ASP A 328 -29.68 41.24 20.16
N ALA A 329 -30.02 42.54 20.22
CA ALA A 329 -29.04 43.63 20.19
C ALA A 329 -28.13 43.63 21.44
N PHE A 330 -28.69 43.44 22.63
CA PHE A 330 -27.92 43.32 23.88
C PHE A 330 -26.95 42.14 23.85
N ILE A 331 -27.37 40.97 23.34
CA ILE A 331 -26.49 39.81 23.13
C ILE A 331 -25.37 40.15 22.14
N GLY A 332 -25.67 40.94 21.11
CA GLY A 332 -24.68 41.49 20.19
C GLY A 332 -23.63 42.34 20.90
N GLU A 333 -24.04 43.22 21.81
CA GLU A 333 -23.12 44.05 22.61
C GLU A 333 -22.26 43.23 23.57
N ALA A 334 -22.84 42.21 24.22
CA ALA A 334 -22.10 41.25 25.02
C ALA A 334 -21.06 40.53 24.16
N SER A 335 -21.45 40.10 22.96
CA SER A 335 -20.55 39.44 22.03
C SER A 335 -19.37 40.33 21.66
N VAL A 336 -19.60 41.61 21.33
CA VAL A 336 -18.50 42.57 21.04
C VAL A 336 -17.51 42.67 22.21
N TYR A 337 -18.01 42.70 23.45
CA TYR A 337 -17.15 42.78 24.64
C TYR A 337 -16.29 41.51 24.82
N PHE A 338 -16.92 40.32 24.73
CA PHE A 338 -16.21 39.05 24.93
C PHE A 338 -15.34 38.66 23.72
N ASP A 339 -15.72 39.04 22.51
CA ASP A 339 -14.88 38.89 21.32
C ASP A 339 -13.59 39.71 21.44
N ARG A 340 -13.61 40.87 22.11
CA ARG A 340 -12.38 41.61 22.42
C ARG A 340 -11.45 40.81 23.32
N ILE A 341 -11.97 40.12 24.33
CA ILE A 341 -11.16 39.23 25.18
C ILE A 341 -10.61 38.06 24.35
N LYS A 342 -11.45 37.43 23.54
CA LYS A 342 -11.05 36.32 22.65
C LYS A 342 -9.96 36.72 21.66
N ALA A 343 -10.07 37.94 21.10
CA ALA A 343 -9.13 38.49 20.13
C ALA A 343 -7.81 38.91 20.78
N THR A 344 -7.84 39.50 21.97
CA THR A 344 -6.61 40.01 22.60
C THR A 344 -5.92 38.98 23.47
N ARG A 345 -6.70 38.04 24.03
CA ARG A 345 -6.34 37.17 25.17
C ARG A 345 -5.69 37.95 26.32
N GLU A 346 -6.08 39.21 26.48
CA GLU A 346 -5.60 40.12 27.53
C GLU A 346 -6.67 40.23 28.62
N LEU A 347 -6.29 39.88 29.85
CA LEU A 347 -7.19 39.91 30.99
C LEU A 347 -7.53 41.35 31.36
N MET A 348 -6.52 42.22 31.45
CA MET A 348 -6.67 43.58 31.98
C MET A 348 -7.50 44.45 31.04
N PHE A 349 -8.68 44.91 31.49
CA PHE A 349 -9.64 45.61 30.63
C PHE A 349 -9.04 46.84 29.94
N LYS A 350 -8.30 47.69 30.68
CA LYS A 350 -7.64 48.89 30.11
C LYS A 350 -6.50 48.58 29.13
N ARG A 351 -5.95 47.36 29.13
CA ARG A 351 -4.86 46.97 28.23
C ARG A 351 -5.34 46.36 26.92
N ARG A 352 -6.59 45.85 26.88
CA ARG A 352 -7.15 45.16 25.69
C ARG A 352 -7.04 46.01 24.43
N ASP A 353 -7.31 47.30 24.50
CA ASP A 353 -7.28 48.19 23.33
C ASP A 353 -5.87 48.64 22.92
N THR A 354 -4.84 48.28 23.71
CA THR A 354 -3.43 48.49 23.38
C THR A 354 -2.77 47.28 22.74
N VAL A 355 -3.46 46.13 22.68
CA VAL A 355 -2.94 44.90 22.09
C VAL A 355 -2.89 45.04 20.57
N ILE A 356 -1.67 45.06 20.03
CA ILE A 356 -1.42 45.23 18.59
C ILE A 356 -1.51 43.89 17.84
N LYS A 357 -1.19 42.78 18.50
CA LYS A 357 -1.22 41.42 17.92
C LYS A 357 -2.39 40.63 18.48
N GLU A 358 -3.40 40.41 17.65
CA GLU A 358 -4.68 39.81 18.02
C GLU A 358 -4.88 38.46 17.36
N TYR A 359 -5.81 37.67 17.89
CA TYR A 359 -6.29 36.37 17.42
C TYR A 359 -7.59 36.55 16.62
N PHE A 360 -7.56 36.13 15.37
CA PHE A 360 -8.65 36.30 14.42
C PHE A 360 -9.41 35.00 14.24
N HIS A 361 -10.74 35.12 14.21
CA HIS A 361 -11.64 33.98 14.11
C HIS A 361 -12.63 34.15 12.96
N GLU A 362 -12.94 33.06 12.28
CA GLU A 362 -13.94 33.00 11.20
C GLU A 362 -14.87 31.82 11.47
N ASN A 363 -16.19 32.06 11.45
CA ASN A 363 -17.21 31.07 11.81
C ASN A 363 -16.92 30.35 13.15
N GLY A 364 -16.37 31.10 14.12
CA GLY A 364 -16.00 30.58 15.44
C GLY A 364 -14.60 29.97 15.55
N ASN A 365 -13.96 29.59 14.44
CA ASN A 365 -12.66 28.91 14.40
C ASN A 365 -11.49 29.89 14.37
N LEU A 366 -10.39 29.57 15.07
CA LEU A 366 -9.16 30.36 15.01
C LEU A 366 -8.51 30.21 13.63
N ILE A 367 -8.32 31.33 12.92
CA ILE A 367 -7.70 31.35 11.59
C ILE A 367 -6.31 31.97 11.58
N GLY A 368 -6.01 32.90 12.49
CA GLY A 368 -4.74 33.61 12.48
C GLY A 368 -4.45 34.44 13.72
N LYS A 369 -3.20 34.87 13.84
CA LYS A 369 -2.71 35.82 14.84
C LYS A 369 -1.80 36.85 14.18
N GLY A 370 -2.07 38.14 14.38
CA GLY A 370 -1.26 39.21 13.79
C GLY A 370 -1.84 40.60 14.02
N THR A 371 -1.46 41.56 13.19
CA THR A 371 -1.88 42.97 13.32
C THR A 371 -2.72 43.39 12.13
N LEU A 372 -3.78 44.17 12.36
CA LEU A 372 -4.55 44.83 11.29
C LEU A 372 -4.12 46.31 11.15
N SER A 373 -4.35 46.86 9.96
CA SER A 373 -4.27 48.30 9.73
C SER A 373 -5.28 49.06 10.60
N LYS A 374 -5.04 50.36 10.80
CA LYS A 374 -6.00 51.24 11.51
C LYS A 374 -7.41 51.23 10.92
N THR A 375 -7.54 50.91 9.64
CA THR A 375 -8.83 50.78 8.95
C THR A 375 -9.51 49.44 9.16
N GLY A 376 -8.82 48.46 9.77
CA GLY A 376 -9.28 47.08 9.95
C GLY A 376 -9.28 46.25 8.66
N LYS A 377 -8.82 46.81 7.53
CA LYS A 377 -8.94 46.19 6.21
C LYS A 377 -7.72 45.38 5.76
N ALA A 378 -6.53 45.72 6.22
CA ALA A 378 -5.28 45.12 5.75
C ALA A 378 -4.55 44.39 6.89
N LEU A 379 -4.04 43.19 6.59
CA LEU A 379 -3.18 42.41 7.48
C LEU A 379 -1.77 42.98 7.43
N LEU A 380 -1.11 43.23 8.56
CA LEU A 380 0.19 43.90 8.62
C LEU A 380 1.24 43.09 9.39
N GLY A 381 2.48 43.15 8.91
CA GLY A 381 3.63 42.60 9.62
C GLY A 381 3.60 41.07 9.76
N LEU A 382 4.19 40.55 10.82
CA LEU A 382 4.26 39.11 11.07
C LEU A 382 2.90 38.53 11.44
N TRP A 383 2.50 37.47 10.74
CA TRP A 383 1.28 36.72 10.95
C TRP A 383 1.56 35.24 11.14
N GLU A 384 0.78 34.61 12.02
CA GLU A 384 0.72 33.16 12.20
C GLU A 384 -0.67 32.67 11.81
N GLY A 385 -0.77 31.71 10.89
CA GLY A 385 -2.02 31.02 10.57
C GLY A 385 -2.19 29.76 11.42
N TYR A 386 -3.43 29.33 11.66
CA TYR A 386 -3.75 28.16 12.48
C TYR A 386 -4.67 27.17 11.77
N TYR A 387 -4.56 25.90 12.14
CA TYR A 387 -5.53 24.86 11.80
C TYR A 387 -6.70 24.86 12.81
N ALA A 388 -7.79 24.17 12.47
CA ALA A 388 -8.96 24.04 13.36
C ALA A 388 -8.61 23.47 14.74
N GLY A 389 -7.66 22.53 14.81
CA GLY A 389 -7.14 21.97 16.06
C GLY A 389 -6.27 22.96 16.88
N GLY A 390 -5.97 24.15 16.36
CA GLY A 390 -5.23 25.18 17.08
C GLY A 390 -3.70 25.08 16.99
N ASN A 391 -3.18 24.16 16.18
CA ASN A 391 -1.76 24.09 15.82
C ASN A 391 -1.43 25.02 14.64
N ILE A 392 -0.16 25.41 14.52
CA ILE A 392 0.30 26.38 13.52
C ILE A 392 0.21 25.80 12.11
N LYS A 393 -0.36 26.59 11.19
CA LYS A 393 -0.52 26.30 9.76
C LYS A 393 0.46 27.09 8.90
N SER A 394 0.77 28.33 9.27
CA SER A 394 1.68 29.17 8.50
C SER A 394 2.31 30.28 9.33
N LYS A 395 3.45 30.79 8.85
CA LYS A 395 4.10 32.00 9.36
C LYS A 395 4.63 32.84 8.21
N GLY A 396 4.41 34.14 8.23
CA GLY A 396 4.98 35.03 7.22
C GLY A 396 4.61 36.49 7.43
N VAL A 397 5.06 37.35 6.52
CA VAL A 397 4.92 38.80 6.66
C VAL A 397 3.94 39.34 5.62
N TYR A 398 3.09 40.28 6.05
CA TYR A 398 2.32 41.15 5.17
C TYR A 398 2.94 42.55 5.10
N ASN A 399 2.98 43.14 3.90
CA ASN A 399 3.40 44.52 3.68
C ASN A 399 2.31 45.52 4.08
N GLU A 400 2.59 46.83 3.94
CA GLU A 400 1.66 47.90 4.29
C GLU A 400 0.36 47.89 3.46
N ALA A 401 0.39 47.30 2.27
CA ALA A 401 -0.77 47.13 1.40
C ALA A 401 -1.64 45.92 1.76
N GLY A 402 -1.30 45.16 2.81
CA GLY A 402 -2.05 43.96 3.20
C GLY A 402 -1.72 42.73 2.38
N GLN A 403 -0.59 42.73 1.66
CA GLN A 403 -0.20 41.68 0.74
C GLN A 403 0.97 40.86 1.30
N ARG A 404 0.98 39.55 1.05
CA ARG A 404 2.10 38.68 1.46
C ARG A 404 3.41 39.19 0.88
N ASN A 405 4.46 39.23 1.70
CA ASN A 405 5.77 39.71 1.31
C ASN A 405 6.89 38.94 2.03
N GLY A 406 8.00 38.71 1.35
CA GLY A 406 9.13 37.93 1.87
C GLY A 406 8.81 36.44 2.03
N SER A 407 9.53 35.78 2.94
CA SER A 407 9.43 34.34 3.15
C SER A 407 8.25 33.95 4.03
N TRP A 408 7.53 32.94 3.57
CA TRP A 408 6.38 32.30 4.20
C TRP A 408 6.68 30.82 4.42
N ILE A 409 6.51 30.35 5.65
CA ILE A 409 6.66 28.93 6.00
C ILE A 409 5.27 28.37 6.25
N TRP A 410 4.94 27.29 5.56
CA TRP A 410 3.71 26.54 5.72
C TRP A 410 4.01 25.22 6.41
N PHE A 411 3.18 24.85 7.37
CA PHE A 411 3.31 23.61 8.12
C PHE A 411 2.18 22.65 7.74
N ASN A 412 2.40 21.35 7.87
CA ASN A 412 1.35 20.34 7.83
C ASN A 412 0.68 20.22 9.21
N ASN A 413 -0.35 19.36 9.34
CA ASN A 413 -1.05 19.17 10.62
C ASN A 413 -0.16 18.56 11.73
N LYS A 414 1.03 18.05 11.42
CA LYS A 414 2.02 17.57 12.41
C LYS A 414 2.92 18.69 12.95
N GLY A 415 2.90 19.86 12.31
CA GLY A 415 3.86 20.94 12.57
C GLY A 415 5.17 20.79 11.79
N GLU A 416 5.27 19.89 10.82
CA GLU A 416 6.44 19.79 9.92
C GLU A 416 6.27 20.74 8.74
N ILE A 417 7.38 21.20 8.15
CA ILE A 417 7.35 22.12 7.01
C ILE A 417 6.74 21.41 5.79
N LYS A 418 5.66 22.00 5.26
CA LYS A 418 4.99 21.62 4.02
C LYS A 418 5.50 22.45 2.83
N ALA A 419 5.77 23.73 3.04
CA ALA A 419 6.28 24.62 1.99
C ALA A 419 7.06 25.80 2.57
N LYS A 420 8.01 26.31 1.79
CA LYS A 420 8.65 27.61 1.97
C LYS A 420 8.43 28.41 0.70
N GLU A 421 7.65 29.45 0.82
CA GLU A 421 7.27 30.30 -0.31
C GLU A 421 7.82 31.71 -0.11
N ASN A 422 8.14 32.39 -1.19
CA ASN A 422 8.61 33.75 -1.23
C ASN A 422 7.62 34.58 -2.04
N TYR A 423 7.24 35.73 -1.48
CA TYR A 423 6.27 36.63 -2.08
C TYR A 423 6.85 38.03 -2.25
N LEU A 424 6.45 38.70 -3.32
CA LEU A 424 6.63 40.13 -3.51
C LEU A 424 5.27 40.74 -3.87
N ASN A 425 4.80 41.67 -3.05
CA ASN A 425 3.51 42.37 -3.25
C ASN A 425 2.33 41.41 -3.52
N GLY A 426 2.25 40.34 -2.74
CA GLY A 426 1.16 39.36 -2.77
C GLY A 426 1.28 38.29 -3.84
N LYS A 427 2.30 38.34 -4.70
CA LYS A 427 2.53 37.34 -5.75
C LYS A 427 3.77 36.52 -5.43
N LEU A 428 3.78 35.25 -5.83
CA LEU A 428 4.96 34.39 -5.72
C LEU A 428 6.13 35.01 -6.50
N ASP A 429 7.29 35.08 -5.86
CA ASP A 429 8.50 35.66 -6.44
C ASP A 429 9.74 34.98 -5.85
N GLY A 430 10.73 34.67 -6.68
CA GLY A 430 11.92 33.90 -6.30
C GLY A 430 11.69 32.38 -6.25
N GLN A 431 12.55 31.68 -5.52
CA GLN A 431 12.51 30.22 -5.41
C GLN A 431 11.54 29.76 -4.31
N GLN A 432 10.73 28.76 -4.61
CA GLN A 432 9.75 28.12 -3.73
C GLN A 432 10.21 26.68 -3.46
N GLU A 433 10.01 26.18 -2.25
CA GLU A 433 10.33 24.81 -1.88
C GLU A 433 9.10 24.12 -1.29
N TYR A 434 8.73 22.97 -1.82
CA TYR A 434 7.63 22.15 -1.33
C TYR A 434 8.18 20.84 -0.78
N TYR A 435 7.49 20.26 0.20
CA TYR A 435 7.98 19.09 0.95
C TYR A 435 6.90 18.02 1.06
N PHE A 436 7.32 16.76 0.96
CA PHE A 436 6.52 15.60 1.30
C PHE A 436 6.36 15.45 2.83
N PHE A 437 5.42 14.60 3.25
CA PHE A 437 5.18 14.28 4.66
C PHE A 437 6.36 13.59 5.38
N ASN A 438 7.33 13.04 4.67
CA ASN A 438 8.57 12.52 5.25
C ASN A 438 9.69 13.58 5.38
N GLY A 439 9.43 14.83 4.95
CA GLY A 439 10.37 15.94 4.99
C GLY A 439 11.40 15.98 3.86
N ASN A 440 11.30 15.11 2.85
CA ASN A 440 12.00 15.31 1.58
C ASN A 440 11.33 16.41 0.76
N LYS A 441 12.11 17.08 -0.10
CA LYS A 441 11.53 18.05 -1.04
C LYS A 441 10.64 17.30 -2.02
N SER A 442 9.49 17.88 -2.38
CA SER A 442 8.61 17.41 -3.45
C SER A 442 8.83 18.19 -4.73
N SER A 443 9.03 19.51 -4.62
CA SER A 443 9.41 20.34 -5.75
C SER A 443 10.21 21.58 -5.32
N ILE A 444 10.98 22.10 -6.27
CA ILE A 444 11.58 23.43 -6.24
C ILE A 444 11.13 24.15 -7.49
N GLU A 445 10.50 25.31 -7.32
CA GLU A 445 9.89 26.09 -8.39
C GLU A 445 10.40 27.53 -8.31
N SER A 446 10.51 28.24 -9.43
CA SER A 446 10.96 29.64 -9.45
C SER A 446 9.90 30.51 -10.11
N TYR A 447 9.58 31.65 -9.49
CA TYR A 447 8.54 32.56 -9.95
C TYR A 447 9.09 33.97 -10.11
N VAL A 448 8.54 34.71 -11.07
CA VAL A 448 8.73 36.16 -11.22
C VAL A 448 7.35 36.78 -11.36
N ASN A 449 6.97 37.68 -10.45
CA ASN A 449 5.67 38.36 -10.48
C ASN A 449 4.47 37.40 -10.60
N GLY A 450 4.51 36.27 -9.91
CA GLY A 450 3.47 35.24 -9.89
C GLY A 450 3.46 34.29 -11.09
N GLN A 451 4.44 34.39 -12.00
CA GLN A 451 4.57 33.50 -13.16
C GLN A 451 5.76 32.57 -12.99
N LEU A 452 5.54 31.27 -13.15
CA LEU A 452 6.56 30.24 -13.12
C LEU A 452 7.58 30.49 -14.26
N GLN A 453 8.86 30.56 -13.88
CA GLN A 453 9.96 30.93 -14.75
C GLN A 453 11.27 30.28 -14.30
N GLY A 454 12.05 29.76 -15.25
CA GLY A 454 13.32 29.09 -14.98
C GLY A 454 13.18 27.59 -14.80
N LEU A 455 14.15 26.98 -14.11
CA LEU A 455 14.19 25.54 -13.89
C LEU A 455 13.32 25.15 -12.69
N THR A 456 12.39 24.24 -12.93
CA THR A 456 11.61 23.55 -11.91
C THR A 456 12.17 22.15 -11.72
N LYS A 457 12.29 21.71 -10.47
CA LYS A 457 12.70 20.34 -10.11
C LYS A 457 11.56 19.67 -9.35
N ILE A 458 11.16 18.47 -9.76
CA ILE A 458 10.22 17.62 -9.02
C ILE A 458 11.03 16.42 -8.50
N TYR A 459 10.71 15.95 -7.30
CA TYR A 459 11.43 14.88 -6.62
C TYR A 459 10.50 13.68 -6.35
N PHE A 460 11.09 12.49 -6.25
CA PHE A 460 10.44 11.32 -5.68
C PHE A 460 10.33 11.44 -4.16
N TYR A 461 9.43 10.68 -3.53
CA TYR A 461 9.26 10.67 -2.07
C TYR A 461 10.57 10.33 -1.34
N GLY A 462 11.44 9.51 -1.94
CA GLY A 462 12.80 9.20 -1.45
C GLY A 462 13.84 10.31 -1.57
N GLY A 463 13.53 11.39 -2.29
CA GLY A 463 14.39 12.58 -2.39
C GLY A 463 15.27 12.64 -3.64
N SER A 464 15.29 11.60 -4.48
CA SER A 464 15.92 11.68 -5.82
C SER A 464 15.09 12.54 -6.78
N ILE A 465 15.74 13.15 -7.78
CA ILE A 465 15.06 13.99 -8.77
C ILE A 465 14.18 13.10 -9.66
N LYS A 466 12.91 13.46 -9.82
CA LYS A 466 11.95 12.84 -10.73
C LYS A 466 11.93 13.54 -12.09
N SER A 467 11.95 14.87 -12.08
CA SER A 467 12.03 15.64 -13.32
C SER A 467 12.69 17.01 -13.15
N VAL A 468 13.21 17.53 -14.26
CA VAL A 468 13.70 18.89 -14.38
C VAL A 468 13.09 19.49 -15.64
N SER A 469 12.36 20.60 -15.48
CA SER A 469 11.60 21.23 -16.57
C SER A 469 11.91 22.73 -16.63
N SER A 470 12.05 23.28 -17.83
CA SER A 470 12.29 24.71 -18.05
C SER A 470 10.99 25.44 -18.38
N TYR A 471 10.71 26.53 -17.67
CA TYR A 471 9.51 27.36 -17.86
C TYR A 471 9.85 28.80 -18.25
N LYS A 472 9.02 29.37 -19.12
CA LYS A 472 8.98 30.79 -19.44
C LYS A 472 7.52 31.26 -19.41
N THR A 473 7.21 32.19 -18.52
CA THR A 473 5.86 32.80 -18.43
C THR A 473 4.76 31.72 -18.27
N ASN A 474 4.91 30.83 -17.29
CA ASN A 474 4.02 29.69 -17.01
C ASN A 474 3.94 28.57 -18.06
N LYS A 475 4.71 28.66 -19.15
CA LYS A 475 4.71 27.65 -20.22
C LYS A 475 6.04 26.92 -20.26
N LEU A 476 6.01 25.61 -20.51
CA LEU A 476 7.23 24.84 -20.77
C LEU A 476 7.94 25.42 -22.00
N ASP A 477 9.23 25.74 -21.87
CA ASP A 477 10.03 26.33 -22.92
C ASP A 477 11.48 25.85 -22.75
N GLY A 478 11.93 24.99 -23.67
CA GLY A 478 13.20 24.29 -23.60
C GLY A 478 13.06 22.79 -23.33
N GLU A 479 14.13 22.20 -22.78
CA GLU A 479 14.23 20.77 -22.52
C GLU A 479 13.60 20.40 -21.16
N GLU A 480 12.80 19.33 -21.16
CA GLU A 480 12.28 18.66 -19.96
C GLU A 480 12.90 17.26 -19.85
N LYS A 481 13.41 16.92 -18.68
CA LYS A 481 14.04 15.63 -18.37
C LYS A 481 13.28 14.91 -17.27
N PHE A 482 13.03 13.63 -17.47
CA PHE A 482 12.54 12.72 -16.43
C PHE A 482 13.62 11.73 -16.08
N TYR A 483 13.64 11.32 -14.82
CA TYR A 483 14.64 10.40 -14.29
C TYR A 483 13.95 9.22 -13.64
N TYR A 484 14.59 8.06 -13.71
CA TYR A 484 14.27 6.96 -12.82
C TYR A 484 14.59 7.34 -11.39
N ILE A 485 13.99 6.65 -10.43
CA ILE A 485 14.28 6.79 -9.00
C ILE A 485 15.77 6.62 -8.68
N SER A 486 16.48 5.83 -9.51
CA SER A 486 17.93 5.64 -9.50
C SER A 486 18.75 6.91 -9.78
N GLY A 487 18.12 7.94 -10.36
CA GLY A 487 18.76 9.14 -10.88
C GLY A 487 19.21 9.02 -12.34
N ASP A 488 19.07 7.86 -12.98
CA ASP A 488 19.37 7.69 -14.41
C ASP A 488 18.30 8.38 -15.28
N LEU A 489 18.69 8.95 -16.41
CA LEU A 489 17.77 9.63 -17.32
C LEU A 489 16.76 8.61 -17.90
N ALA A 490 15.47 8.86 -17.70
CA ALA A 490 14.39 8.03 -18.22
C ALA A 490 13.84 8.57 -19.55
N SER A 491 13.72 9.89 -19.68
CA SER A 491 13.35 10.52 -20.94
C SER A 491 13.76 11.99 -21.00
N SER A 492 13.86 12.52 -22.22
CA SER A 492 14.09 13.93 -22.51
C SER A 492 13.17 14.39 -23.64
N ARG A 493 12.52 15.55 -23.47
CA ARG A 493 11.53 16.13 -24.39
C ARG A 493 11.81 17.60 -24.60
N ASN A 494 11.46 18.14 -25.77
CA ASN A 494 11.62 19.56 -26.08
C ASN A 494 10.26 20.25 -26.23
N TYR A 495 10.16 21.47 -25.70
CA TYR A 495 8.98 22.31 -25.76
C TYR A 495 9.32 23.70 -26.30
N THR A 496 8.40 24.28 -27.06
CA THR A 496 8.41 25.68 -27.46
C THR A 496 7.07 26.29 -27.07
N SER A 497 7.09 27.28 -26.16
CA SER A 497 5.88 27.98 -25.72
C SER A 497 4.74 27.06 -25.28
N GLY A 498 5.06 26.00 -24.55
CA GLY A 498 4.13 25.02 -23.98
C GLY A 498 3.75 23.87 -24.92
N VAL A 499 4.20 23.90 -26.18
CA VAL A 499 3.88 22.89 -27.19
C VAL A 499 5.11 22.00 -27.41
N LYS A 500 4.93 20.68 -27.36
CA LYS A 500 6.03 19.73 -27.59
C LYS A 500 6.54 19.91 -29.03
N ASN A 501 7.83 20.18 -29.20
CA ASN A 501 8.43 20.47 -30.51
C ASN A 501 9.91 20.05 -30.50
N GLY A 502 10.33 19.25 -31.48
CA GLY A 502 11.67 18.68 -31.55
C GLY A 502 11.70 17.19 -31.20
N ILE A 503 12.84 16.70 -30.71
CA ILE A 503 13.07 15.28 -30.46
C ILE A 503 12.69 14.93 -29.02
N GLU A 504 11.94 13.84 -28.87
CA GLU A 504 11.77 13.09 -27.62
C GLU A 504 12.65 11.83 -27.67
N LYS A 505 13.31 11.54 -26.55
CA LYS A 505 14.06 10.31 -26.35
C LYS A 505 13.60 9.65 -25.06
N GLU A 506 13.37 8.35 -25.10
CA GLU A 506 13.23 7.51 -23.90
C GLU A 506 14.45 6.62 -23.75
N TYR A 507 14.76 6.25 -22.52
CA TYR A 507 15.90 5.40 -22.19
C TYR A 507 15.45 4.29 -21.24
N PHE A 508 16.08 3.13 -21.34
CA PHE A 508 15.92 2.07 -20.34
C PHE A 508 16.66 2.43 -19.05
N ARG A 509 16.38 1.73 -17.94
CA ARG A 509 17.12 1.88 -16.67
C ARG A 509 18.63 1.61 -16.83
N ASN A 510 19.04 0.95 -17.91
CA ASN A 510 20.44 0.75 -18.26
C ASN A 510 21.13 1.91 -19.00
N GLY A 511 20.40 3.02 -19.22
CA GLY A 511 20.88 4.20 -19.93
C GLY A 511 20.93 4.07 -21.46
N LYS A 512 20.63 2.90 -22.03
CA LYS A 512 20.50 2.75 -23.49
C LYS A 512 19.20 3.37 -23.98
N LEU A 513 19.27 3.90 -25.19
CA LEU A 513 18.14 4.51 -25.89
C LEU A 513 17.06 3.46 -26.11
N LYS A 514 15.84 3.77 -25.65
CA LYS A 514 14.65 2.96 -25.84
C LYS A 514 13.87 3.39 -27.07
N SER A 515 13.64 4.69 -27.24
CA SER A 515 12.94 5.21 -28.41
C SER A 515 13.35 6.62 -28.76
N VAL A 516 13.11 6.97 -30.03
CA VAL A 516 13.26 8.34 -30.56
C VAL A 516 12.02 8.68 -31.35
N THR A 517 11.39 9.80 -30.98
CA THR A 517 10.18 10.30 -31.62
C THR A 517 10.35 11.77 -31.95
N GLN A 518 9.99 12.17 -33.15
CA GLN A 518 10.02 13.56 -33.57
C GLN A 518 8.64 14.20 -33.44
N TYR A 519 8.61 15.42 -32.90
CA TYR A 519 7.41 16.24 -32.75
C TYR A 519 7.53 17.55 -33.52
N VAL A 520 6.43 17.96 -34.14
CA VAL A 520 6.23 19.27 -34.76
C VAL A 520 4.86 19.77 -34.34
N ASP A 521 4.81 20.97 -33.74
CA ASP A 521 3.58 21.62 -33.26
C ASP A 521 2.70 20.71 -32.38
N GLY A 522 3.34 19.98 -31.45
CA GLY A 522 2.68 19.13 -30.48
C GLY A 522 2.31 17.74 -31.00
N LYS A 523 2.49 17.50 -32.30
CA LYS A 523 2.13 16.24 -32.96
C LYS A 523 3.36 15.46 -33.36
N THR A 524 3.30 14.14 -33.24
CA THR A 524 4.36 13.28 -33.79
C THR A 524 4.41 13.42 -35.31
N HIS A 525 5.60 13.68 -35.83
CA HIS A 525 5.82 13.90 -37.26
C HIS A 525 7.27 13.56 -37.62
N GLY A 526 7.44 12.59 -38.52
CA GLY A 526 8.75 12.09 -38.92
C GLY A 526 9.04 10.69 -38.39
N ALA A 527 10.32 10.30 -38.49
CA ALA A 527 10.76 8.94 -38.21
C ALA A 527 10.62 8.58 -36.73
N TYR A 528 10.13 7.36 -36.49
CA TYR A 528 10.10 6.70 -35.19
C TYR A 528 11.06 5.53 -35.18
N LYS A 529 11.81 5.37 -34.09
CA LYS A 529 12.67 4.21 -33.85
C LYS A 529 12.53 3.75 -32.40
N GLU A 530 12.48 2.44 -32.21
CA GLU A 530 12.47 1.78 -30.91
C GLU A 530 13.52 0.67 -30.86
N TYR A 531 14.16 0.53 -29.71
CA TYR A 531 15.24 -0.41 -29.46
C TYR A 531 14.91 -1.26 -28.23
N ASN A 532 15.48 -2.46 -28.12
CA ASN A 532 15.37 -3.29 -26.92
C ASN A 532 16.44 -2.93 -25.86
N ASN A 533 16.40 -3.59 -24.69
CA ASN A 533 17.39 -3.43 -23.61
C ASN A 533 18.84 -3.68 -24.06
N ALA A 534 19.07 -4.38 -25.17
CA ALA A 534 20.40 -4.57 -25.74
C ALA A 534 20.87 -3.39 -26.62
N GLY A 535 19.97 -2.49 -27.03
CA GLY A 535 20.23 -1.39 -27.97
C GLY A 535 20.04 -1.79 -29.43
N ILE A 536 19.38 -2.93 -29.69
CA ILE A 536 19.08 -3.43 -31.03
C ILE A 536 17.74 -2.84 -31.48
N LEU A 537 17.65 -2.36 -32.73
CA LEU A 537 16.44 -1.80 -33.30
C LEU A 537 15.36 -2.88 -33.39
N VAL A 538 14.20 -2.65 -32.78
CA VAL A 538 13.06 -3.58 -32.77
C VAL A 538 11.81 -3.01 -33.45
N THR A 539 11.72 -1.70 -33.65
CA THR A 539 10.64 -1.10 -34.44
C THR A 539 11.12 0.16 -35.16
N GLU A 540 10.67 0.34 -36.40
CA GLU A 540 10.80 1.61 -37.11
C GLU A 540 9.60 1.90 -38.00
N GLY A 541 9.33 3.18 -38.21
CA GLY A 541 8.24 3.65 -39.05
C GLY A 541 8.19 5.18 -39.08
N ASN A 542 7.07 5.71 -39.55
CA ASN A 542 6.89 7.15 -39.71
C ASN A 542 5.53 7.60 -39.14
N PHE A 543 5.54 8.78 -38.52
CA PHE A 543 4.34 9.48 -38.09
C PHE A 543 4.07 10.69 -38.98
N VAL A 544 2.79 10.97 -39.25
CA VAL A 544 2.33 12.19 -39.89
C VAL A 544 1.18 12.78 -39.06
N LYS A 545 1.48 13.81 -38.26
CA LYS A 545 0.51 14.52 -37.42
C LYS A 545 -0.25 13.57 -36.48
N ASP A 546 0.48 12.80 -35.67
CA ASP A 546 -0.03 11.76 -34.75
C ASP A 546 -0.50 10.45 -35.40
N LEU A 547 -0.59 10.42 -36.73
CA LEU A 547 -1.06 9.24 -37.43
C LEU A 547 0.12 8.38 -37.85
N VAL A 548 0.04 7.12 -37.47
CA VAL A 548 0.93 6.05 -37.94
C VAL A 548 0.70 5.89 -39.44
N GLU A 549 1.74 6.14 -40.24
CA GLU A 549 1.61 6.24 -41.70
C GLU A 549 2.71 5.47 -42.42
N GLY A 550 2.35 4.83 -43.53
CA GLY A 550 3.28 4.10 -44.40
C GLY A 550 3.65 2.72 -43.86
N GLU A 551 4.81 2.23 -44.29
CA GLU A 551 5.31 0.92 -43.89
C GLU A 551 5.99 0.98 -42.52
N TRP A 552 5.54 0.13 -41.61
CA TRP A 552 6.13 -0.10 -40.30
C TRP A 552 6.83 -1.45 -40.26
N LYS A 553 8.05 -1.48 -39.72
CA LYS A 553 8.86 -2.69 -39.60
C LYS A 553 9.07 -3.03 -38.14
N TYR A 554 8.88 -4.29 -37.81
CA TYR A 554 9.11 -4.84 -36.48
C TYR A 554 10.15 -5.94 -36.57
N TYR A 555 11.11 -5.93 -35.67
CA TYR A 555 12.22 -6.88 -35.61
C TYR A 555 12.13 -7.71 -34.32
N ASP A 556 12.71 -8.91 -34.33
CA ASP A 556 12.89 -9.72 -33.12
C ASP A 556 14.03 -9.17 -32.23
N ASP A 557 14.26 -9.81 -31.07
CA ASP A 557 15.28 -9.38 -30.10
C ASP A 557 16.73 -9.48 -30.63
N ASP A 558 16.94 -10.16 -31.75
CA ASP A 558 18.21 -10.28 -32.47
C ASP A 558 18.30 -9.33 -33.68
N GLY A 559 17.27 -8.52 -33.93
CA GLY A 559 17.22 -7.54 -35.02
C GLY A 559 16.82 -8.11 -36.39
N LYS A 560 16.24 -9.32 -36.43
CA LYS A 560 15.72 -9.91 -37.67
C LYS A 560 14.29 -9.47 -37.92
N LEU A 561 13.96 -9.19 -39.18
CA LEU A 561 12.62 -8.72 -39.56
C LEU A 561 11.57 -9.78 -39.21
N LYS A 562 10.63 -9.41 -38.33
CA LYS A 562 9.54 -10.27 -37.84
C LYS A 562 8.22 -9.91 -38.49
N ARG A 563 7.98 -8.63 -38.79
CA ARG A 563 6.72 -8.16 -39.38
C ARG A 563 6.89 -6.85 -40.16
N THR A 564 6.14 -6.72 -41.24
CA THR A 564 5.91 -5.47 -41.97
C THR A 564 4.43 -5.14 -41.99
N SER A 565 4.08 -3.88 -41.70
CA SER A 565 2.70 -3.44 -41.61
C SER A 565 2.46 -2.15 -42.40
N GLN A 566 1.52 -2.18 -43.35
CA GLN A 566 1.08 -0.96 -44.05
C GLN A 566 0.00 -0.26 -43.22
N ARG A 567 0.18 1.03 -42.98
CA ARG A 567 -0.70 1.83 -42.13
C ARG A 567 -1.11 3.14 -42.79
N LEU A 568 -2.38 3.50 -42.60
CA LEU A 568 -2.98 4.74 -43.09
C LEU A 568 -3.88 5.31 -42.01
N GLY A 569 -3.59 6.54 -41.59
CA GLY A 569 -4.41 7.22 -40.59
C GLY A 569 -4.43 6.51 -39.23
N GLY A 570 -3.32 5.92 -38.81
CA GLY A 570 -3.21 5.22 -37.52
C GLY A 570 -3.64 3.76 -37.52
N LEU A 571 -4.34 3.31 -38.56
CA LEU A 571 -4.90 1.96 -38.65
C LEU A 571 -4.11 1.12 -39.67
N GLU A 572 -4.05 -0.19 -39.42
CA GLU A 572 -3.53 -1.12 -40.42
C GLU A 572 -4.40 -1.04 -41.67
N ASN A 573 -3.80 -0.70 -42.80
CA ASN A 573 -4.50 -0.51 -44.06
C ASN A 573 -3.61 -0.93 -45.24
N GLY A 574 -3.99 -2.01 -45.91
CA GLY A 574 -3.21 -2.66 -46.95
C GLY A 574 -2.59 -3.97 -46.46
N LEU A 575 -1.51 -4.39 -47.13
CA LEU A 575 -0.88 -5.69 -46.93
C LEU A 575 -0.02 -5.71 -45.67
N GLN A 576 -0.28 -6.71 -44.83
CA GLN A 576 0.48 -7.04 -43.64
C GLN A 576 1.23 -8.36 -43.90
N LYS A 577 2.48 -8.47 -43.43
CA LYS A 577 3.27 -9.70 -43.54
C LYS A 577 4.01 -9.98 -42.25
N GLU A 578 4.01 -11.22 -41.80
CA GLU A 578 4.87 -11.73 -40.73
C GLU A 578 5.89 -12.70 -41.33
N TYR A 579 7.05 -12.82 -40.69
CA TYR A 579 8.18 -13.59 -41.20
C TYR A 579 8.68 -14.58 -40.15
N TYR A 580 9.13 -15.75 -40.62
CA TYR A 580 9.94 -16.65 -39.84
C TYR A 580 11.33 -16.05 -39.58
N PRO A 581 12.07 -16.51 -38.55
CA PRO A 581 13.45 -16.09 -38.32
C PRO A 581 14.42 -16.37 -39.48
N THR A 582 14.00 -17.20 -40.45
CA THR A 582 14.70 -17.49 -41.71
C THR A 582 14.47 -16.43 -42.80
N GLY A 583 13.48 -15.54 -42.62
CA GLY A 583 13.12 -14.49 -43.57
C GLY A 583 11.95 -14.84 -44.49
N GLU A 584 11.49 -16.09 -44.50
CA GLU A 584 10.33 -16.52 -45.29
C GLU A 584 9.01 -16.03 -44.67
N PRO A 585 7.97 -15.69 -45.47
CA PRO A 585 6.67 -15.27 -44.93
C PRO A 585 6.02 -16.36 -44.06
N ALA A 586 5.70 -16.01 -42.81
CA ALA A 586 4.92 -16.84 -41.88
C ALA A 586 3.42 -16.59 -42.02
N SER A 587 3.01 -15.35 -42.29
CA SER A 587 1.62 -15.01 -42.59
C SER A 587 1.52 -13.78 -43.50
N THR A 588 0.44 -13.69 -44.26
CA THR A 588 0.11 -12.52 -45.08
C THR A 588 -1.39 -12.27 -45.07
N TYR A 589 -1.80 -11.03 -44.88
CA TYR A 589 -3.21 -10.65 -44.87
C TYR A 589 -3.41 -9.18 -45.21
N ASN A 590 -4.59 -8.82 -45.69
CA ASN A 590 -4.96 -7.44 -45.94
C ASN A 590 -5.87 -6.91 -44.84
N THR A 591 -5.74 -5.62 -44.57
CA THR A 591 -6.62 -4.90 -43.65
C THR A 591 -7.19 -3.65 -44.30
N ILE A 592 -8.41 -3.28 -43.94
CA ILE A 592 -9.02 -1.99 -44.27
C ILE A 592 -9.47 -1.35 -42.97
N LYS A 593 -8.97 -0.15 -42.66
CA LYS A 593 -9.27 0.57 -41.41
C LYS A 593 -9.09 -0.31 -40.16
N GLY A 594 -7.98 -1.05 -40.10
CA GLY A 594 -7.59 -1.86 -38.94
C GLY A 594 -8.30 -3.21 -38.84
N LYS A 595 -9.29 -3.50 -39.69
CA LYS A 595 -9.98 -4.78 -39.71
C LYS A 595 -9.45 -5.65 -40.84
N ILE A 596 -9.22 -6.93 -40.58
CA ILE A 596 -8.85 -7.89 -41.62
C ILE A 596 -9.98 -7.92 -42.66
N GLU A 597 -9.60 -7.80 -43.93
CA GLU A 597 -10.50 -7.80 -45.07
C GLU A 597 -9.94 -8.73 -46.15
N GLY A 598 -10.77 -9.66 -46.63
CA GLY A 598 -10.35 -10.64 -47.62
C GLY A 598 -9.61 -11.82 -46.98
N GLU A 599 -8.60 -12.34 -47.67
CA GLU A 599 -7.91 -13.57 -47.28
C GLU A 599 -6.70 -13.31 -46.37
N LEU A 600 -6.60 -14.08 -45.29
CA LEU A 600 -5.43 -14.26 -44.46
C LEU A 600 -4.87 -15.65 -44.72
N PHE A 601 -3.58 -15.71 -45.06
CA PHE A 601 -2.83 -16.95 -45.19
C PHE A 601 -1.78 -17.05 -44.09
N GLU A 602 -1.71 -18.21 -43.45
CA GLU A 602 -0.56 -18.61 -42.65
C GLU A 602 0.18 -19.73 -43.39
N TYR A 603 1.49 -19.76 -43.28
CA TYR A 603 2.36 -20.69 -43.99
C TYR A 603 3.15 -21.55 -43.01
N TYR A 604 3.47 -22.77 -43.40
CA TYR A 604 4.57 -23.52 -42.82
C TYR A 604 5.91 -22.90 -43.23
N ALA A 605 6.98 -23.18 -42.48
CA ALA A 605 8.34 -22.69 -42.80
C ALA A 605 8.86 -23.12 -44.20
N ASN A 606 8.23 -24.12 -44.84
CA ASN A 606 8.52 -24.54 -46.21
C ASN A 606 7.66 -23.82 -47.27
N GLY A 607 6.91 -22.79 -46.90
CA GLY A 607 6.06 -21.99 -47.77
C GLY A 607 4.70 -22.60 -48.14
N LYS A 608 4.38 -23.83 -47.69
CA LYS A 608 3.03 -24.40 -47.89
C LYS A 608 2.02 -23.73 -46.98
N ILE A 609 0.76 -23.60 -47.42
CA ILE A 609 -0.31 -22.99 -46.63
C ILE A 609 -0.65 -23.88 -45.42
N LEU A 610 -0.55 -23.32 -44.22
CA LEU A 610 -1.02 -23.88 -42.95
C LEU A 610 -2.50 -23.54 -42.74
N SER A 611 -2.90 -22.29 -42.99
CA SER A 611 -4.29 -21.87 -42.85
C SER A 611 -4.68 -20.81 -43.87
N SER A 612 -5.95 -20.82 -44.26
CA SER A 612 -6.59 -19.78 -45.04
C SER A 612 -7.89 -19.35 -44.35
N ARG A 613 -8.03 -18.06 -44.08
CA ARG A 613 -9.20 -17.47 -43.42
C ARG A 613 -9.70 -16.28 -44.23
N THR A 614 -11.01 -16.19 -44.44
CA THR A 614 -11.66 -15.09 -45.16
C THR A 614 -12.44 -14.23 -44.18
N TYR A 615 -12.16 -12.94 -44.17
CA TYR A 615 -12.80 -11.95 -43.32
C TYR A 615 -13.54 -10.88 -44.13
N LYS A 616 -14.61 -10.33 -43.57
CA LYS A 616 -15.31 -9.14 -44.08
C LYS A 616 -15.62 -8.20 -42.94
N GLY A 617 -15.05 -7.00 -42.96
CA GLY A 617 -15.22 -6.01 -41.89
C GLY A 617 -14.78 -6.54 -40.52
N GLY A 618 -13.77 -7.41 -40.47
CA GLY A 618 -13.26 -8.07 -39.25
C GLY A 618 -13.99 -9.35 -38.85
N SER A 619 -15.19 -9.60 -39.37
CA SER A 619 -15.95 -10.83 -39.13
C SER A 619 -15.41 -12.02 -39.91
N LEU A 620 -15.17 -13.14 -39.25
CA LEU A 620 -14.75 -14.38 -39.91
C LEU A 620 -15.91 -15.00 -40.72
N LEU A 621 -15.71 -15.18 -42.02
CA LEU A 621 -16.69 -15.82 -42.91
C LEU A 621 -16.36 -17.30 -43.14
N LYS A 622 -15.08 -17.59 -43.40
CA LYS A 622 -14.59 -18.93 -43.71
C LYS A 622 -13.20 -19.13 -43.11
N ALA A 623 -12.92 -20.33 -42.62
CA ALA A 623 -11.58 -20.74 -42.21
C ALA A 623 -11.29 -22.15 -42.69
N SER A 624 -10.02 -22.46 -42.98
CA SER A 624 -9.52 -23.80 -43.21
C SER A 624 -8.08 -23.91 -42.73
N TYR A 625 -7.76 -24.96 -41.98
CA TYR A 625 -6.40 -25.36 -41.65
C TYR A 625 -6.04 -26.61 -42.43
N LEU A 626 -4.80 -26.68 -42.91
CA LEU A 626 -4.28 -27.75 -43.76
C LEU A 626 -3.05 -28.38 -43.12
N ASP A 627 -2.87 -29.69 -43.30
CA ASP A 627 -1.61 -30.36 -42.97
C ASP A 627 -0.50 -30.03 -43.99
N LYS A 628 0.72 -30.49 -43.75
CA LYS A 628 1.87 -30.27 -44.66
C LYS A 628 1.72 -30.93 -46.05
N SER A 629 0.73 -31.79 -46.22
CA SER A 629 0.37 -32.46 -47.48
C SER A 629 -0.78 -31.77 -48.21
N GLY A 630 -1.44 -30.79 -47.57
CA GLY A 630 -2.58 -30.05 -48.12
C GLY A 630 -3.95 -30.64 -47.76
N ASN A 631 -4.03 -31.61 -46.85
CA ASN A 631 -5.31 -32.16 -46.40
C ASN A 631 -5.93 -31.26 -45.32
N THR A 632 -7.25 -31.08 -45.34
CA THR A 632 -7.98 -30.28 -44.36
C THR A 632 -7.94 -30.90 -42.96
N LEU A 633 -7.36 -30.18 -42.01
CA LEU A 633 -7.34 -30.50 -40.57
C LEU A 633 -8.59 -30.00 -39.84
N SER A 634 -9.06 -28.81 -40.21
CA SER A 634 -10.29 -28.20 -39.71
C SER A 634 -10.80 -27.16 -40.71
N SER A 635 -12.09 -26.89 -40.67
CA SER A 635 -12.67 -25.81 -41.47
C SER A 635 -13.92 -25.27 -40.80
N LEU A 636 -14.23 -24.00 -41.10
CA LEU A 636 -15.42 -23.31 -40.65
C LEU A 636 -16.04 -22.56 -41.82
N VAL A 637 -17.37 -22.58 -41.92
CA VAL A 637 -18.16 -21.66 -42.73
C VAL A 637 -19.26 -21.12 -41.83
N SER A 638 -19.30 -19.80 -41.62
CA SER A 638 -20.23 -19.19 -40.66
C SER A 638 -21.67 -19.19 -41.21
N ASN A 639 -22.51 -20.16 -40.82
CA ASN A 639 -23.89 -20.28 -41.30
C ASN A 639 -24.97 -20.64 -40.25
N GLY A 640 -24.72 -20.48 -38.94
CA GLY A 640 -25.83 -20.09 -38.05
C GLY A 640 -25.99 -20.66 -36.65
N ASP A 641 -25.44 -21.81 -36.23
CA ASP A 641 -25.57 -22.21 -34.80
C ASP A 641 -24.43 -23.15 -34.32
N ILE A 642 -23.64 -22.63 -33.37
CA ILE A 642 -22.45 -23.17 -32.67
C ILE A 642 -21.32 -23.68 -33.58
N ASN A 643 -20.52 -22.73 -34.06
CA ASN A 643 -19.45 -22.95 -35.03
C ASN A 643 -18.08 -22.84 -34.35
N LYS A 644 -17.56 -23.98 -33.85
CA LYS A 644 -16.21 -24.10 -33.27
C LYS A 644 -15.16 -24.32 -34.37
N LEU A 645 -14.05 -23.59 -34.30
CA LEU A 645 -12.88 -23.75 -35.16
C LEU A 645 -11.68 -24.23 -34.34
N ILE A 646 -11.13 -25.39 -34.70
CA ILE A 646 -9.86 -25.84 -34.14
C ILE A 646 -8.71 -25.22 -34.94
N SER A 647 -7.84 -24.45 -34.30
CA SER A 647 -6.61 -23.92 -34.91
C SER A 647 -5.43 -24.86 -34.68
N TYR A 648 -4.43 -24.80 -35.57
CA TYR A 648 -3.22 -25.61 -35.52
C TYR A 648 -1.97 -24.72 -35.64
N GLY A 649 -0.90 -25.09 -34.94
CA GLY A 649 0.41 -24.44 -35.06
C GLY A 649 1.21 -24.90 -36.29
N SER A 650 2.32 -24.24 -36.60
CA SER A 650 3.26 -24.63 -37.68
C SER A 650 3.92 -26.00 -37.46
N ASN A 651 3.91 -26.50 -36.21
CA ASN A 651 4.30 -27.85 -35.85
C ASN A 651 3.23 -28.92 -36.18
N GLY A 652 2.01 -28.51 -36.57
CA GLY A 652 0.89 -29.40 -36.89
C GLY A 652 0.06 -29.86 -35.68
N LEU A 653 0.37 -29.38 -34.47
CA LEU A 653 -0.36 -29.70 -33.24
C LEU A 653 -1.52 -28.72 -33.03
N LYS A 654 -2.58 -29.17 -32.34
CA LYS A 654 -3.73 -28.35 -31.99
C LYS A 654 -3.29 -27.18 -31.11
N LYS A 655 -3.74 -25.97 -31.46
CA LYS A 655 -3.42 -24.73 -30.73
C LYS A 655 -4.61 -24.26 -29.89
N SER A 656 -5.77 -24.04 -30.50
CA SER A 656 -6.96 -23.57 -29.79
C SER A 656 -8.27 -24.10 -30.39
N SER A 657 -9.35 -24.05 -29.62
CA SER A 657 -10.73 -24.23 -30.05
C SER A 657 -11.47 -22.91 -29.84
N LEU A 658 -11.81 -22.25 -30.95
CA LEU A 658 -12.38 -20.91 -30.97
C LEU A 658 -13.88 -20.97 -31.31
N SER A 659 -14.72 -20.28 -30.56
CA SER A 659 -16.17 -20.25 -30.71
C SER A 659 -16.61 -18.93 -31.32
N TYR A 660 -17.38 -18.97 -32.42
CA TYR A 660 -17.87 -17.77 -33.10
C TYR A 660 -19.40 -17.67 -33.06
N ASN A 661 -19.90 -16.44 -32.97
CA ASN A 661 -21.32 -16.15 -33.18
C ASN A 661 -21.70 -16.18 -34.68
N LYS A 662 -23.00 -16.03 -34.99
CA LYS A 662 -23.52 -15.97 -36.37
C LYS A 662 -22.95 -14.84 -37.22
N THR A 663 -22.37 -13.82 -36.60
CA THR A 663 -21.76 -12.67 -37.27
C THR A 663 -20.25 -12.84 -37.46
N GLY A 664 -19.66 -13.98 -37.05
CA GLY A 664 -18.24 -14.24 -37.22
C GLY A 664 -17.32 -13.55 -36.20
N LEU A 665 -17.85 -13.10 -35.05
CA LEU A 665 -17.09 -12.58 -33.91
C LEU A 665 -16.93 -13.68 -32.85
N LEU A 666 -15.85 -13.67 -32.08
CA LEU A 666 -15.63 -14.60 -30.96
C LEU A 666 -16.73 -14.45 -29.93
N ASN A 667 -17.35 -15.56 -29.55
CA ASN A 667 -18.47 -15.58 -28.62
C ASN A 667 -18.64 -16.97 -27.99
N GLY A 668 -18.30 -17.07 -26.71
CA GLY A 668 -18.32 -18.30 -25.93
C GLY A 668 -16.97 -18.62 -25.30
N PRO A 669 -16.85 -19.78 -24.64
CA PRO A 669 -15.58 -20.22 -24.11
C PRO A 669 -14.67 -20.67 -25.26
N ASP A 670 -13.52 -20.04 -25.34
CA ASP A 670 -12.40 -20.44 -26.15
C ASP A 670 -11.43 -21.25 -25.29
N THR A 671 -10.77 -22.23 -25.90
CA THR A 671 -9.87 -23.15 -25.19
C THR A 671 -8.53 -23.19 -25.90
N THR A 672 -7.43 -22.97 -25.18
CA THR A 672 -6.07 -23.14 -25.71
C THR A 672 -5.47 -24.43 -25.15
N TYR A 673 -4.61 -25.07 -25.95
CA TYR A 673 -4.02 -26.37 -25.64
C TYR A 673 -2.49 -26.30 -25.54
N TYR A 674 -1.93 -27.09 -24.62
CA TYR A 674 -0.53 -27.50 -24.66
C TYR A 674 -0.25 -28.39 -25.89
N SER A 675 1.03 -28.59 -26.23
CA SER A 675 1.46 -29.53 -27.29
C SER A 675 0.90 -30.95 -27.11
N SER A 676 0.79 -31.42 -25.86
CA SER A 676 0.11 -32.67 -25.50
C SER A 676 -1.37 -32.75 -25.88
N GLY A 677 -2.02 -31.63 -26.22
CA GLY A 677 -3.46 -31.52 -26.42
C GLY A 677 -4.26 -31.34 -25.12
N ARG A 678 -3.60 -31.23 -23.96
CA ARG A 678 -4.25 -30.86 -22.69
C ARG A 678 -4.60 -29.38 -22.68
N ILE A 679 -5.63 -29.00 -21.94
CA ILE A 679 -6.07 -27.61 -21.83
C ILE A 679 -5.02 -26.81 -21.05
N SER A 680 -4.61 -25.66 -21.59
CA SER A 680 -3.75 -24.68 -20.92
C SER A 680 -4.53 -23.47 -20.43
N GLU A 681 -5.62 -23.11 -21.12
CA GLU A 681 -6.38 -21.89 -20.86
C GLU A 681 -7.83 -22.03 -21.35
N ILE A 682 -8.76 -21.45 -20.59
CA ILE A 682 -10.14 -21.21 -21.01
C ILE A 682 -10.47 -19.74 -20.77
N CYS A 683 -10.94 -19.06 -21.80
CA CYS A 683 -11.30 -17.64 -21.79
C CYS A 683 -12.69 -17.46 -22.38
N ASN A 684 -13.52 -16.58 -21.81
CA ASN A 684 -14.87 -16.31 -22.31
C ASN A 684 -14.91 -15.01 -23.09
N TYR A 685 -15.35 -15.10 -24.35
CA TYR A 685 -15.60 -13.95 -25.19
C TYR A 685 -17.09 -13.67 -25.36
N LYS A 686 -17.41 -12.40 -25.52
CA LYS A 686 -18.69 -11.88 -25.94
C LYS A 686 -18.46 -10.83 -27.01
N ASP A 687 -18.73 -11.20 -28.26
CA ASP A 687 -18.54 -10.36 -29.44
C ASP A 687 -17.12 -9.75 -29.53
N ASP A 688 -16.09 -10.61 -29.48
CA ASP A 688 -14.65 -10.31 -29.44
C ASP A 688 -14.12 -9.64 -28.16
N VAL A 689 -14.97 -9.30 -27.19
CA VAL A 689 -14.57 -8.74 -25.89
C VAL A 689 -14.47 -9.85 -24.85
N LEU A 690 -13.38 -9.89 -24.09
CA LEU A 690 -13.20 -10.84 -23.00
C LEU A 690 -14.10 -10.45 -21.82
N ASP A 691 -15.16 -11.22 -21.62
CA ASP A 691 -16.22 -10.98 -20.64
C ASP A 691 -16.62 -12.33 -20.02
N GLY A 692 -16.38 -12.48 -18.72
CA GLY A 692 -16.65 -13.70 -17.96
C GLY A 692 -15.39 -14.36 -17.41
N LYS A 693 -15.41 -15.69 -17.25
CA LYS A 693 -14.36 -16.42 -16.55
C LYS A 693 -13.09 -16.53 -17.40
N LEU A 694 -11.93 -16.29 -16.80
CA LEU A 694 -10.61 -16.60 -17.35
C LEU A 694 -9.91 -17.61 -16.43
N VAL A 695 -9.49 -18.75 -16.97
CA VAL A 695 -8.90 -19.86 -16.21
C VAL A 695 -7.66 -20.37 -16.91
N PHE A 696 -6.55 -20.46 -16.18
CA PHE A 696 -5.33 -21.10 -16.63
C PHE A 696 -5.17 -22.46 -15.97
N TYR A 697 -4.56 -23.41 -16.67
CA TYR A 697 -4.35 -24.78 -16.21
C TYR A 697 -2.88 -25.16 -16.27
N TYR A 698 -2.42 -25.96 -15.32
CA TYR A 698 -1.14 -26.67 -15.40
C TYR A 698 -1.24 -27.82 -16.40
N GLN A 699 -0.09 -28.30 -16.90
CA GLN A 699 0.00 -29.43 -17.81
C GLN A 699 -0.46 -30.76 -17.20
N ASN A 700 -0.59 -30.85 -15.88
CA ASN A 700 -1.26 -31.97 -15.20
C ASN A 700 -2.80 -31.84 -15.13
N GLY A 701 -3.39 -30.79 -15.73
CA GLY A 701 -4.83 -30.55 -15.80
C GLY A 701 -5.43 -29.83 -14.58
N LYS A 702 -4.66 -29.53 -13.54
CA LYS A 702 -5.14 -28.73 -12.40
C LYS A 702 -5.19 -27.25 -12.74
N ILE A 703 -6.11 -26.51 -12.11
CA ILE A 703 -6.19 -25.05 -12.27
C ILE A 703 -4.90 -24.41 -11.74
N LYS A 704 -4.34 -23.49 -12.52
CA LYS A 704 -3.19 -22.65 -12.19
C LYS A 704 -3.64 -21.31 -11.61
N SER A 705 -4.64 -20.69 -12.23
CA SER A 705 -5.29 -19.49 -11.70
C SER A 705 -6.65 -19.25 -12.32
N GLU A 706 -7.50 -18.49 -11.63
CA GLU A 706 -8.80 -18.05 -12.14
C GLU A 706 -9.15 -16.62 -11.71
N THR A 707 -9.92 -15.94 -12.55
CA THR A 707 -10.42 -14.57 -12.35
C THR A 707 -11.66 -14.32 -13.23
N THR A 708 -12.25 -13.14 -13.09
CA THR A 708 -13.34 -12.64 -13.93
C THR A 708 -12.86 -11.43 -14.72
N MET A 709 -13.21 -11.40 -16.00
CA MET A 709 -12.96 -10.32 -16.93
C MET A 709 -14.26 -9.54 -17.18
N VAL A 710 -14.17 -8.22 -17.23
CA VAL A 710 -15.24 -7.32 -17.65
C VAL A 710 -14.62 -6.31 -18.60
N ASP A 711 -15.12 -6.24 -19.84
CA ASP A 711 -14.61 -5.34 -20.87
C ASP A 711 -13.08 -5.41 -21.03
N ASP A 712 -12.55 -6.63 -21.21
CA ASP A 712 -11.11 -6.93 -21.36
C ASP A 712 -10.23 -6.66 -20.13
N LYS A 713 -10.78 -6.17 -19.02
CA LYS A 713 -10.06 -5.91 -17.78
C LYS A 713 -10.35 -6.94 -16.71
N ASN A 714 -9.35 -7.25 -15.88
CA ASN A 714 -9.56 -8.05 -14.67
C ASN A 714 -10.43 -7.28 -13.68
N GLN A 715 -11.55 -7.90 -13.29
CA GLN A 715 -12.49 -7.32 -12.35
C GLN A 715 -13.12 -8.40 -11.48
N GLY A 716 -12.47 -8.66 -10.34
CA GLY A 716 -12.98 -9.61 -9.37
C GLY A 716 -11.93 -10.16 -8.40
N TYR A 717 -12.35 -11.22 -7.71
CA TYR A 717 -11.48 -11.95 -6.80
C TYR A 717 -10.60 -12.91 -7.61
N TYR A 718 -9.30 -12.67 -7.58
CA TYR A 718 -8.29 -13.49 -8.23
C TYR A 718 -7.84 -14.62 -7.28
N THR A 719 -7.58 -15.80 -7.83
CA THR A 719 -7.01 -16.92 -7.08
C THR A 719 -6.01 -17.67 -7.96
N SER A 720 -4.81 -17.92 -7.43
CA SER A 720 -3.80 -18.79 -8.04
C SER A 720 -3.55 -20.01 -7.16
N PHE A 721 -3.03 -21.09 -7.76
CA PHE A 721 -2.82 -22.36 -7.11
C PHE A 721 -1.45 -22.92 -7.47
N TYR A 722 -0.84 -23.67 -6.56
CA TYR A 722 0.29 -24.54 -6.85
C TYR A 722 -0.14 -25.75 -7.68
N MET A 723 0.82 -26.43 -8.31
CA MET A 723 0.58 -27.62 -9.13
C MET A 723 0.01 -28.81 -8.34
N ASN A 724 0.09 -28.77 -7.00
CA ASN A 724 -0.58 -29.72 -6.11
C ASN A 724 -2.08 -29.40 -5.87
N GLY A 725 -2.55 -28.19 -6.21
CA GLY A 725 -3.94 -27.72 -6.04
C GLY A 725 -4.17 -26.84 -4.80
N ASN A 726 -3.16 -26.65 -3.95
CA ASN A 726 -3.25 -25.71 -2.83
C ASN A 726 -3.20 -24.27 -3.34
N ILE A 727 -3.91 -23.36 -2.68
CA ILE A 727 -3.90 -21.93 -3.02
C ILE A 727 -2.46 -21.41 -2.89
N GLN A 728 -2.03 -20.61 -3.87
CA GLN A 728 -0.75 -19.92 -3.87
C GLN A 728 -0.93 -18.45 -3.48
N SER A 729 -1.90 -17.76 -4.08
CA SER A 729 -2.22 -16.37 -3.75
C SER A 729 -3.68 -16.04 -4.04
N GLU A 730 -4.22 -15.05 -3.33
CA GLU A 730 -5.58 -14.56 -3.56
C GLU A 730 -5.76 -13.10 -3.12
N GLY A 731 -6.70 -12.40 -3.76
CA GLY A 731 -7.09 -11.03 -3.44
C GLY A 731 -7.92 -10.38 -4.55
N TRP A 732 -8.28 -9.10 -4.38
CA TRP A 732 -9.08 -8.36 -5.35
C TRP A 732 -8.22 -7.69 -6.42
N ILE A 733 -8.69 -7.77 -7.66
CA ILE A 733 -8.23 -6.97 -8.78
C ILE A 733 -9.43 -6.17 -9.30
N ILE A 734 -9.28 -4.85 -9.41
CA ILE A 734 -10.29 -3.95 -9.98
C ILE A 734 -9.59 -3.14 -11.06
N GLU A 735 -10.11 -3.20 -12.29
CA GLU A 735 -9.52 -2.54 -13.46
C GLU A 735 -8.02 -2.84 -13.61
N ASP A 736 -7.66 -4.12 -13.53
CA ASP A 736 -6.28 -4.62 -13.58
C ASP A 736 -5.34 -4.17 -12.44
N GLN A 737 -5.87 -3.48 -11.43
CA GLN A 737 -5.09 -3.05 -10.27
C GLN A 737 -5.39 -3.91 -9.04
N TYR A 738 -4.33 -4.32 -8.35
CA TYR A 738 -4.41 -4.97 -7.04
C TYR A 738 -5.08 -4.04 -6.02
N GLN A 739 -6.04 -4.57 -5.25
CA GLN A 739 -6.78 -3.81 -4.24
C GLN A 739 -6.90 -4.59 -2.93
N GLY A 740 -6.79 -3.86 -1.81
CA GLY A 740 -7.03 -4.37 -0.47
C GLY A 740 -6.02 -5.44 -0.03
N LEU A 741 -6.48 -6.34 0.85
CA LEU A 741 -5.63 -7.38 1.44
C LEU A 741 -5.45 -8.56 0.49
N TRP A 742 -4.19 -8.84 0.16
CA TRP A 742 -3.72 -10.02 -0.56
C TRP A 742 -3.06 -11.00 0.39
N SER A 743 -3.33 -12.29 0.18
CA SER A 743 -2.77 -13.39 0.97
C SER A 743 -1.98 -14.33 0.08
N PHE A 744 -0.83 -14.79 0.57
CA PHE A 744 0.06 -15.71 -0.13
C PHE A 744 0.38 -16.90 0.77
N TYR A 745 0.34 -18.09 0.22
CA TYR A 745 0.51 -19.33 0.95
C TYR A 745 1.71 -20.10 0.39
N ASN A 746 2.34 -20.93 1.21
CA ASN A 746 3.33 -21.89 0.73
C ASN A 746 2.67 -23.12 0.08
N GLU A 747 3.46 -23.99 -0.54
CA GLU A 747 2.93 -25.19 -1.22
C GLU A 747 2.14 -26.13 -0.31
N ASN A 748 2.36 -26.05 1.01
CA ASN A 748 1.63 -26.81 2.03
C ASN A 748 0.30 -26.17 2.45
N GLY A 749 -0.08 -25.03 1.87
CA GLY A 749 -1.32 -24.30 2.17
C GLY A 749 -1.26 -23.48 3.46
N LYS A 750 -0.08 -23.26 4.04
CA LYS A 750 0.09 -22.35 5.20
C LYS A 750 0.28 -20.91 4.73
N LEU A 751 -0.39 -19.97 5.40
CA LEU A 751 -0.21 -18.54 5.16
C LEU A 751 1.26 -18.17 5.38
N SER A 752 1.86 -17.58 4.35
CA SER A 752 3.28 -17.19 4.33
C SER A 752 3.46 -15.68 4.35
N THR A 753 2.59 -14.95 3.64
CA THR A 753 2.64 -13.49 3.53
C THR A 753 1.24 -12.91 3.42
N THR A 754 1.01 -11.75 4.02
CA THR A 754 -0.12 -10.85 3.73
C THR A 754 0.41 -9.51 3.27
N GLN A 755 -0.32 -8.84 2.39
CA GLN A 755 0.08 -7.54 1.86
C GLN A 755 -1.13 -6.70 1.49
N TYR A 756 -1.10 -5.42 1.80
CA TYR A 756 -2.18 -4.51 1.44
C TYR A 756 -1.82 -3.66 0.22
N TYR A 757 -2.75 -3.57 -0.73
CA TYR A 757 -2.63 -2.77 -1.93
C TYR A 757 -3.67 -1.64 -1.95
N LEU A 758 -3.27 -0.48 -2.46
CA LEU A 758 -4.12 0.65 -2.77
C LEU A 758 -3.74 1.16 -4.16
N ASP A 759 -4.68 1.12 -5.10
CA ASP A 759 -4.48 1.55 -6.49
C ASP A 759 -3.30 0.85 -7.19
N GLY A 760 -3.16 -0.46 -6.93
CA GLY A 760 -2.10 -1.30 -7.50
C GLY A 760 -0.74 -1.22 -6.78
N GLU A 761 -0.57 -0.29 -5.84
CA GLU A 761 0.69 -0.10 -5.09
C GLU A 761 0.58 -0.63 -3.66
N ILE A 762 1.70 -1.07 -3.09
CA ILE A 762 1.74 -1.49 -1.68
C ILE A 762 1.53 -0.27 -0.79
N ASP A 763 0.52 -0.28 0.08
CA ASP A 763 0.28 0.79 1.05
C ASP A 763 -0.13 0.21 2.39
N GLY A 764 0.49 0.68 3.48
CA GLY A 764 0.32 0.09 4.81
C GLY A 764 1.25 -1.10 5.03
N TYR A 765 0.74 -2.25 5.45
CA TYR A 765 1.57 -3.36 5.96
C TYR A 765 1.68 -4.54 4.99
N LYS A 766 2.91 -5.06 4.85
CA LYS A 766 3.22 -6.41 4.37
C LYS A 766 3.76 -7.21 5.55
N GLU A 767 3.21 -8.39 5.81
CA GLU A 767 3.57 -9.23 6.96
C GLU A 767 3.99 -10.61 6.45
N GLU A 768 5.11 -11.12 6.93
CA GLU A 768 5.64 -12.45 6.61
C GLU A 768 5.58 -13.34 7.86
N TYR A 769 5.29 -14.63 7.72
CA TYR A 769 4.97 -15.52 8.85
C TYR A 769 5.93 -16.71 8.98
N TYR A 770 6.22 -17.09 10.22
CA TYR A 770 6.86 -18.37 10.55
C TYR A 770 5.91 -19.54 10.30
N SER A 771 6.45 -20.75 10.25
CA SER A 771 5.70 -21.99 10.06
C SER A 771 4.70 -22.32 11.19
N ASN A 772 4.85 -21.66 12.35
CA ASN A 772 3.93 -21.71 13.49
C ASN A 772 2.79 -20.66 13.42
N GLY A 773 2.76 -19.82 12.38
CA GLY A 773 1.75 -18.77 12.17
C GLY A 773 2.03 -17.44 12.88
N GLN A 774 3.10 -17.33 13.66
CA GLN A 774 3.53 -16.04 14.22
C GLN A 774 4.21 -15.18 13.15
N LYS A 775 4.08 -13.86 13.26
CA LYS A 775 4.82 -12.94 12.38
C LYS A 775 6.32 -13.14 12.55
N SER A 776 7.03 -13.12 11.44
CA SER A 776 8.49 -13.15 11.35
C SER A 776 9.05 -11.77 11.04
N VAL A 777 8.46 -11.08 10.06
CA VAL A 777 8.84 -9.74 9.64
C VAL A 777 7.59 -8.96 9.26
N GLU A 778 7.57 -7.67 9.57
CA GLU A 778 6.56 -6.72 9.12
C GLU A 778 7.24 -5.55 8.42
N TYR A 779 6.77 -5.22 7.22
CA TYR A 779 7.22 -4.09 6.42
C TYR A 779 6.08 -3.07 6.37
N LYS A 780 6.41 -1.80 6.61
CA LYS A 780 5.45 -0.71 6.50
C LYS A 780 5.78 0.15 5.30
N TYR A 781 4.83 0.27 4.39
CA TYR A 781 4.88 1.04 3.18
C TYR A 781 3.97 2.28 3.25
N TYR A 782 4.39 3.34 2.58
CA TYR A 782 3.56 4.50 2.25
C TYR A 782 3.66 4.74 0.75
N ARG A 783 2.59 4.46 -0.01
CA ARG A 783 2.49 4.60 -1.47
C ARG A 783 3.68 3.95 -2.20
N GLY A 784 3.98 2.70 -1.86
CA GLY A 784 5.10 1.92 -2.41
C GLY A 784 6.45 2.16 -1.72
N TRP A 785 6.58 3.14 -0.81
CA TRP A 785 7.85 3.45 -0.15
C TRP A 785 7.99 2.74 1.20
N LEU A 786 9.04 1.94 1.36
CA LEU A 786 9.36 1.30 2.63
C LEU A 786 9.78 2.35 3.67
N GLU A 787 9.01 2.47 4.75
CA GLU A 787 9.26 3.37 5.88
C GLU A 787 9.87 2.65 7.08
N GLU A 788 9.50 1.38 7.30
CA GLU A 788 9.87 0.63 8.50
C GLU A 788 9.92 -0.89 8.23
N VAL A 789 10.86 -1.58 8.88
CA VAL A 789 10.95 -3.04 8.93
C VAL A 789 11.07 -3.48 10.38
N THR A 790 10.16 -4.34 10.83
CA THR A 790 10.15 -4.88 12.20
C THR A 790 10.30 -6.40 12.16
N ASN A 791 11.33 -6.92 12.84
CA ASN A 791 11.65 -8.33 12.98
C ASN A 791 11.07 -8.89 14.29
N TYR A 792 10.58 -10.13 14.27
CA TYR A 792 9.94 -10.81 15.39
C TYR A 792 10.60 -12.16 15.68
N ASN A 793 10.58 -12.62 16.93
CA ASN A 793 10.99 -13.97 17.30
C ASN A 793 9.82 -14.99 17.22
N LEU A 794 10.08 -16.26 17.55
CA LEU A 794 9.09 -17.35 17.48
C LEU A 794 7.93 -17.19 18.47
N GLU A 795 8.08 -16.40 19.53
CA GLU A 795 7.01 -16.04 20.48
C GLU A 795 6.21 -14.79 20.06
N GLY A 796 6.53 -14.18 18.91
CA GLY A 796 5.87 -12.97 18.40
C GLY A 796 6.35 -11.68 19.07
N LYS A 797 7.49 -11.68 19.75
CA LYS A 797 8.10 -10.47 20.32
C LYS A 797 8.98 -9.77 19.30
N VAL A 798 8.90 -8.44 19.26
CA VAL A 798 9.79 -7.60 18.45
C VAL A 798 11.24 -7.75 18.93
N ILE A 799 12.15 -8.05 18.00
CA ILE A 799 13.59 -8.16 18.26
C ILE A 799 14.40 -7.00 17.65
N ALA A 800 13.93 -6.41 16.55
CA ALA A 800 14.55 -5.23 15.96
C ALA A 800 13.56 -4.46 15.08
N THR A 801 13.74 -3.14 15.00
CA THR A 801 13.01 -2.26 14.08
C THR A 801 13.99 -1.32 13.38
N ASP A 802 14.04 -1.38 12.05
CA ASP A 802 14.77 -0.46 11.20
C ASP A 802 13.81 0.59 10.61
N ILE A 803 14.16 1.88 10.70
CA ILE A 803 13.36 3.00 10.20
C ILE A 803 14.12 3.72 9.09
N PHE A 804 13.49 3.90 7.93
CA PHE A 804 14.11 4.47 6.73
C PHE A 804 13.74 5.94 6.58
N HIS A 805 14.30 6.79 7.46
CA HIS A 805 14.04 8.23 7.38
C HIS A 805 14.48 8.79 6.02
N LYS A 806 13.56 9.47 5.32
CA LYS A 806 13.80 10.05 3.99
C LYS A 806 14.27 9.04 2.93
N GLY A 807 13.88 7.76 3.07
CA GLY A 807 14.24 6.72 2.10
C GLY A 807 15.70 6.25 2.21
N GLN A 808 16.33 6.44 3.37
CA GLN A 808 17.73 6.11 3.62
C GLN A 808 17.85 5.21 4.86
N GLY A 809 18.75 4.22 4.83
CA GLY A 809 19.04 3.40 6.00
C GLY A 809 19.84 2.13 5.72
N LYS A 810 20.10 1.38 6.78
CA LYS A 810 20.59 0.00 6.70
C LYS A 810 19.39 -0.93 6.83
N PHE A 811 19.25 -1.82 5.87
CA PHE A 811 18.22 -2.86 5.92
C PHE A 811 18.81 -4.11 6.57
N LYS A 812 18.12 -4.67 7.57
CA LYS A 812 18.52 -5.92 8.21
C LYS A 812 17.34 -6.87 8.40
N LEU A 813 17.60 -8.15 8.16
CA LEU A 813 16.74 -9.25 8.57
C LEU A 813 17.47 -10.07 9.63
N LEU A 814 16.73 -10.53 10.64
CA LEU A 814 17.29 -11.28 11.77
C LEU A 814 16.64 -12.67 11.89
N TYR A 815 17.43 -13.63 12.35
CA TYR A 815 16.92 -14.90 12.85
C TYR A 815 16.15 -14.70 14.18
N PRO A 816 15.29 -15.65 14.59
CA PRO A 816 14.54 -15.53 15.84
C PRO A 816 15.41 -15.35 17.10
N ASP A 817 16.67 -15.80 17.07
CA ASP A 817 17.65 -15.65 18.14
C ASP A 817 18.38 -14.29 18.12
N GLY A 818 18.03 -13.41 17.17
CA GLY A 818 18.61 -12.07 16.99
C GLY A 818 19.87 -12.02 16.14
N LYS A 819 20.37 -13.16 15.63
CA LYS A 819 21.54 -13.16 14.73
C LYS A 819 21.17 -12.61 13.36
N LEU A 820 22.16 -12.01 12.68
CA LEU A 820 21.98 -11.44 11.36
C LEU A 820 21.68 -12.52 10.32
N MET A 821 20.57 -12.37 9.61
CA MET A 821 20.17 -13.24 8.49
C MET A 821 20.51 -12.61 7.16
N ALA A 822 20.24 -11.31 7.00
CA ALA A 822 20.60 -10.58 5.79
C ALA A 822 20.80 -9.08 6.04
N GLU A 823 21.60 -8.44 5.20
CA GLU A 823 21.82 -6.99 5.24
C GLU A 823 22.08 -6.37 3.86
N THR A 824 21.68 -5.10 3.70
CA THR A 824 22.04 -4.23 2.56
C THR A 824 21.88 -2.75 2.93
N ASN A 825 22.19 -1.83 2.01
CA ASN A 825 21.80 -0.42 2.14
C ASN A 825 20.48 -0.16 1.42
N TYR A 826 19.71 0.77 1.99
CA TYR A 826 18.53 1.36 1.36
C TYR A 826 18.83 2.83 1.13
N LYS A 827 18.79 3.26 -0.13
CA LYS A 827 19.18 4.60 -0.56
C LYS A 827 18.19 5.10 -1.60
N ASP A 828 17.69 6.32 -1.39
CA ASP A 828 16.74 7.00 -2.28
C ASP A 828 15.47 6.17 -2.58
N GLY A 829 15.11 5.25 -1.67
CA GLY A 829 13.97 4.33 -1.82
C GLY A 829 14.25 2.98 -2.45
N GLU A 830 15.49 2.68 -2.79
CA GLU A 830 15.85 1.42 -3.44
C GLU A 830 17.01 0.74 -2.68
N PHE A 831 17.11 -0.58 -2.81
CA PHE A 831 18.29 -1.29 -2.32
C PHE A 831 19.52 -0.91 -3.16
N ASP A 832 20.65 -0.68 -2.51
CA ASP A 832 21.88 -0.22 -3.18
C ASP A 832 23.15 -0.80 -2.55
N GLY A 833 24.04 -1.30 -3.40
CA GLY A 833 25.29 -1.93 -3.02
C GLY A 833 25.17 -3.42 -2.70
N VAL A 834 26.12 -3.92 -1.91
CA VAL A 834 26.22 -5.35 -1.58
C VAL A 834 25.07 -5.78 -0.67
N PHE A 835 24.36 -6.82 -1.10
CA PHE A 835 23.47 -7.63 -0.27
C PHE A 835 24.21 -8.89 0.19
N LYS A 836 24.15 -9.17 1.49
CA LYS A 836 24.69 -10.41 2.08
C LYS A 836 23.58 -11.12 2.84
N SER A 837 23.52 -12.45 2.71
CA SER A 837 22.80 -13.31 3.65
C SER A 837 23.73 -14.32 4.30
N TYR A 838 23.34 -14.78 5.48
CA TYR A 838 24.12 -15.64 6.35
C TYR A 838 23.25 -16.80 6.83
N TYR A 839 23.86 -17.96 7.10
CA TYR A 839 23.25 -19.04 7.84
C TYR A 839 23.12 -18.68 9.33
N PHE A 840 22.34 -19.47 10.10
CA PHE A 840 22.09 -19.25 11.53
C PHE A 840 23.35 -19.31 12.43
N ASP A 841 24.46 -19.83 11.90
CA ASP A 841 25.78 -19.86 12.54
C ASP A 841 26.66 -18.65 12.17
N GLY A 842 26.18 -17.76 11.28
CA GLY A 842 26.87 -16.59 10.77
C GLY A 842 27.74 -16.85 9.54
N SER A 843 27.83 -18.09 9.04
CA SER A 843 28.56 -18.37 7.80
C SER A 843 27.84 -17.78 6.58
N PRO A 844 28.57 -17.29 5.55
CA PRO A 844 27.94 -16.71 4.36
C PRO A 844 27.02 -17.70 3.64
N GLU A 845 25.82 -17.27 3.29
CA GLU A 845 24.87 -18.01 2.46
C GLU A 845 24.85 -17.44 1.03
N ARG A 846 24.70 -16.12 0.88
CA ARG A 846 24.65 -15.46 -0.43
C ARG A 846 25.32 -14.09 -0.40
N VAL A 847 25.94 -13.73 -1.51
CA VAL A 847 26.48 -12.40 -1.76
C VAL A 847 26.10 -11.99 -3.17
N PHE A 848 25.42 -10.86 -3.30
CA PHE A 848 25.05 -10.26 -4.58
C PHE A 848 24.95 -8.74 -4.45
N TYR A 849 24.73 -8.03 -5.55
CA TYR A 849 24.75 -6.57 -5.55
C TYR A 849 23.45 -6.02 -6.12
N TYR A 850 22.99 -4.93 -5.52
CA TYR A 850 22.01 -4.04 -6.10
C TYR A 850 22.71 -2.79 -6.63
N LYS A 851 22.22 -2.29 -7.76
CA LYS A 851 22.51 -0.94 -8.24
C LYS A 851 21.17 -0.28 -8.52
N SER A 852 20.79 0.66 -7.65
CA SER A 852 19.49 1.35 -7.74
C SER A 852 18.31 0.38 -7.90
N GLY A 853 18.15 -0.49 -6.90
CA GLY A 853 17.02 -1.42 -6.78
C GLY A 853 17.07 -2.64 -7.68
N LEU A 854 17.94 -2.66 -8.69
CA LEU A 854 18.09 -3.78 -9.62
C LEU A 854 19.31 -4.63 -9.29
N LEU A 855 19.17 -5.95 -9.43
CA LEU A 855 20.31 -6.87 -9.28
C LEU A 855 21.37 -6.55 -10.34
N ASP A 856 22.62 -6.48 -9.93
CA ASP A 856 23.73 -6.13 -10.82
C ASP A 856 25.01 -6.87 -10.41
N SER A 857 25.98 -6.96 -11.31
CA SER A 857 27.30 -7.51 -11.03
C SER A 857 27.29 -9.00 -10.62
N ILE A 858 28.12 -9.40 -9.65
CA ILE A 858 28.39 -10.80 -9.32
C ILE A 858 27.33 -11.35 -8.35
N TYR A 859 26.85 -12.55 -8.63
CA TYR A 859 26.08 -13.37 -7.69
C TYR A 859 26.91 -14.58 -7.27
N VAL A 860 26.99 -14.84 -5.96
CA VAL A 860 27.54 -16.09 -5.41
C VAL A 860 26.65 -16.58 -4.28
N SER A 861 26.32 -17.87 -4.28
CA SER A 861 25.76 -18.56 -3.13
C SER A 861 26.71 -19.65 -2.64
N TYR A 862 26.59 -20.00 -1.36
CA TYR A 862 27.39 -20.99 -0.68
C TYR A 862 26.48 -22.05 -0.07
N GLN A 863 27.02 -23.25 0.09
CA GLN A 863 26.45 -24.31 0.90
C GLN A 863 26.84 -24.09 2.37
N HIS A 864 26.05 -24.63 3.30
CA HIS A 864 26.43 -24.64 4.71
C HIS A 864 27.75 -25.41 4.90
N GLY A 865 28.81 -24.69 5.29
CA GLY A 865 30.19 -25.16 5.29
C GLY A 865 31.14 -24.32 4.41
N GLY A 866 30.61 -23.38 3.63
CA GLY A 866 31.38 -22.35 2.91
C GLY A 866 31.81 -22.72 1.48
N MET A 867 31.47 -23.92 0.99
CA MET A 867 31.71 -24.29 -0.40
C MET A 867 30.73 -23.56 -1.33
N LYS A 868 31.18 -23.10 -2.50
CA LYS A 868 30.29 -22.45 -3.47
C LYS A 868 29.19 -23.40 -3.94
N SER A 869 27.98 -22.87 -4.10
CA SER A 869 26.82 -23.58 -4.65
C SER A 869 26.47 -23.07 -6.04
N VAL A 870 26.35 -21.76 -6.21
CA VAL A 870 26.04 -21.13 -7.51
C VAL A 870 26.90 -19.88 -7.67
N GLU A 871 27.39 -19.64 -8.89
CA GLU A 871 27.95 -18.33 -9.24
C GLU A 871 27.51 -17.89 -10.63
N GLY A 872 27.32 -16.59 -10.80
CA GLY A 872 26.84 -16.00 -12.05
C GLY A 872 26.92 -14.48 -12.03
N LYS A 873 26.32 -13.84 -13.03
CA LYS A 873 26.26 -12.39 -13.12
C LYS A 873 24.86 -11.91 -13.44
N TYR A 874 24.48 -10.82 -12.79
CA TYR A 874 23.35 -10.00 -13.15
C TYR A 874 23.84 -8.75 -13.88
N ALA A 875 23.01 -8.25 -14.77
CA ALA A 875 23.09 -6.89 -15.24
C ALA A 875 21.66 -6.34 -15.25
N ILE A 876 21.40 -5.37 -14.36
CA ILE A 876 20.21 -4.52 -14.44
C ILE A 876 18.92 -5.33 -14.28
N GLY A 877 18.92 -6.22 -13.28
CA GLY A 877 17.83 -7.10 -12.91
C GLY A 877 17.91 -8.49 -13.56
N GLU A 878 18.61 -8.62 -14.69
CA GLU A 878 18.55 -9.82 -15.52
C GLU A 878 19.83 -10.69 -15.41
N LYS A 879 19.69 -12.02 -15.40
CA LYS A 879 20.81 -12.96 -15.52
C LYS A 879 21.49 -12.82 -16.88
N ILE A 880 22.82 -12.76 -16.87
CA ILE A 880 23.64 -12.71 -18.09
C ILE A 880 24.82 -13.67 -18.04
N GLY A 881 25.24 -14.15 -19.21
CA GLY A 881 26.43 -14.97 -19.40
C GLY A 881 26.33 -16.34 -18.72
N ALA A 882 27.49 -16.93 -18.42
CA ALA A 882 27.58 -18.26 -17.85
C ALA A 882 27.26 -18.26 -16.35
N TRP A 883 26.31 -19.12 -15.96
CA TRP A 883 25.94 -19.45 -14.61
C TRP A 883 26.41 -20.86 -14.30
N LYS A 884 27.18 -21.01 -13.21
CA LYS A 884 27.75 -22.28 -12.78
C LYS A 884 27.08 -22.75 -11.51
N VAL A 885 26.80 -24.05 -11.46
CA VAL A 885 26.25 -24.72 -10.29
C VAL A 885 27.18 -25.84 -9.87
N TYR A 886 27.47 -25.91 -8.58
CA TYR A 886 28.38 -26.87 -7.98
C TYR A 886 27.62 -27.87 -7.11
N ASP A 887 28.07 -29.12 -7.10
CA ASP A 887 27.54 -30.19 -6.26
C ASP A 887 28.02 -30.08 -4.80
N GLU A 888 27.58 -31.01 -3.93
CA GLU A 888 27.91 -31.01 -2.50
C GLU A 888 29.40 -31.23 -2.19
N ASP A 889 30.16 -31.75 -3.16
CA ASP A 889 31.60 -31.99 -3.05
C ASP A 889 32.40 -30.83 -3.70
N GLY A 890 31.72 -29.76 -4.12
CA GLY A 890 32.32 -28.57 -4.73
C GLY A 890 32.71 -28.74 -6.20
N LYS A 891 32.30 -29.82 -6.86
CA LYS A 891 32.57 -30.06 -8.29
C LYS A 891 31.51 -29.41 -9.15
N LEU A 892 31.89 -28.97 -10.35
CA LEU A 892 30.96 -28.33 -11.28
C LEU A 892 29.92 -29.36 -11.75
N SER A 893 28.65 -29.14 -11.40
CA SER A 893 27.53 -29.98 -11.83
C SER A 893 27.04 -29.57 -13.21
N HIS A 894 26.81 -28.27 -13.42
CA HIS A 894 26.39 -27.77 -14.73
C HIS A 894 26.72 -26.28 -14.90
N LEU A 895 26.76 -25.88 -16.17
CA LEU A 895 26.94 -24.50 -16.62
C LEU A 895 25.86 -24.18 -17.66
N SER A 896 25.18 -23.06 -17.48
CA SER A 896 24.12 -22.56 -18.38
C SER A 896 24.41 -21.12 -18.79
N ASN A 897 24.18 -20.78 -20.06
CA ASN A 897 24.28 -19.40 -20.53
C ASN A 897 22.91 -18.71 -20.50
N TYR A 898 22.90 -17.46 -20.05
CA TYR A 898 21.72 -16.62 -19.97
C TYR A 898 21.86 -15.34 -20.78
N LYS A 899 20.76 -14.93 -21.41
CA LYS A 899 20.59 -13.63 -22.08
C LYS A 899 19.22 -13.06 -21.68
N GLY A 900 19.20 -12.10 -20.75
CA GLY A 900 17.97 -11.44 -20.33
C GLY A 900 17.04 -12.37 -19.55
N ASP A 901 17.58 -13.05 -18.52
CA ASP A 901 16.92 -14.09 -17.71
C ASP A 901 16.54 -15.39 -18.42
N LYS A 902 16.50 -15.40 -19.74
CA LYS A 902 16.27 -16.60 -20.54
C LYS A 902 17.55 -17.40 -20.73
N LEU A 903 17.45 -18.72 -20.63
CA LEU A 903 18.48 -19.63 -21.08
C LEU A 903 18.68 -19.43 -22.58
N ASN A 904 19.89 -19.06 -22.97
CA ASN A 904 20.25 -18.78 -24.35
C ASN A 904 21.73 -19.09 -24.58
N GLY A 905 21.99 -20.08 -25.44
CA GLY A 905 23.31 -20.61 -25.72
C GLY A 905 23.51 -22.05 -25.24
N GLU A 906 24.78 -22.45 -25.10
CA GLU A 906 25.13 -23.80 -24.67
C GLU A 906 24.80 -24.01 -23.18
N HIS A 907 24.15 -25.14 -22.88
CA HIS A 907 24.03 -25.71 -21.54
C HIS A 907 24.86 -26.99 -21.49
N THR A 908 25.71 -27.12 -20.46
CA THR A 908 26.52 -28.32 -20.24
C THR A 908 26.34 -28.83 -18.82
N SER A 909 25.99 -30.11 -18.67
CA SER A 909 26.05 -30.85 -17.41
C SER A 909 27.25 -31.79 -17.39
N PHE A 910 27.79 -32.08 -16.20
CA PHE A 910 29.01 -32.85 -15.99
C PHE A 910 28.79 -33.99 -15.01
N PHE A 911 29.47 -35.12 -15.25
CA PHE A 911 29.62 -36.18 -14.29
C PHE A 911 30.54 -35.78 -13.13
N VAL A 912 30.48 -36.52 -12.02
CA VAL A 912 31.34 -36.32 -10.83
C VAL A 912 32.84 -36.50 -11.14
N ASN A 913 33.20 -37.15 -12.25
CA ASN A 913 34.58 -37.27 -12.71
C ASN A 913 35.05 -36.08 -13.59
N GLY A 914 34.17 -35.11 -13.87
CA GLY A 914 34.45 -33.92 -14.68
C GLY A 914 34.22 -34.08 -16.18
N ASN A 915 33.92 -35.28 -16.67
CA ASN A 915 33.54 -35.48 -18.07
C ASN A 915 32.15 -34.88 -18.33
N LYS A 916 31.92 -34.38 -19.55
CA LYS A 916 30.59 -33.89 -19.97
C LYS A 916 29.60 -35.04 -19.94
N GLU A 917 28.40 -34.80 -19.39
CA GLU A 917 27.27 -35.74 -19.39
C GLU A 917 26.28 -35.37 -20.48
N PHE A 918 25.93 -34.09 -20.57
CA PHE A 918 24.94 -33.58 -21.50
C PHE A 918 25.34 -32.20 -22.01
N VAL A 919 25.21 -31.99 -23.31
CA VAL A 919 25.39 -30.69 -23.95
C VAL A 919 24.18 -30.40 -24.82
N SER A 920 23.52 -29.27 -24.60
CA SER A 920 22.43 -28.80 -25.44
C SER A 920 22.63 -27.35 -25.84
N PHE A 921 21.94 -26.95 -26.90
CA PHE A 921 21.78 -25.55 -27.24
C PHE A 921 20.35 -25.15 -26.90
N ILE A 922 20.20 -24.06 -26.17
CA ILE A 922 18.92 -23.52 -25.72
C ILE A 922 18.76 -22.15 -26.38
N LYS A 923 17.59 -21.87 -26.91
CA LYS A 923 17.23 -20.56 -27.45
C LYS A 923 15.93 -20.12 -26.80
N ASP A 924 15.99 -19.03 -26.04
CA ASP A 924 14.85 -18.43 -25.36
C ASP A 924 14.07 -19.45 -24.49
N ASP A 925 14.82 -20.17 -23.64
CA ASP A 925 14.36 -21.26 -22.76
C ASP A 925 13.94 -22.57 -23.44
N LEU A 926 13.87 -22.62 -24.78
CA LEU A 926 13.52 -23.82 -25.53
C LEU A 926 14.78 -24.55 -26.04
N LEU A 927 14.82 -25.88 -25.93
CA LEU A 927 15.81 -26.71 -26.58
C LEU A 927 15.71 -26.56 -28.09
N GLU A 928 16.83 -26.20 -28.72
CA GLU A 928 16.91 -25.92 -30.14
C GLU A 928 18.16 -26.56 -30.74
N GLY A 929 18.00 -27.28 -31.85
CA GLY A 929 19.12 -27.94 -32.52
C GLY A 929 19.58 -29.25 -31.84
N ILE A 930 20.86 -29.58 -31.97
CA ILE A 930 21.38 -30.89 -31.55
C ILE A 930 21.82 -30.85 -30.09
N SER A 931 21.20 -31.69 -29.27
CA SER A 931 21.70 -32.08 -27.95
C SER A 931 22.54 -33.36 -28.05
N LYS A 932 23.57 -33.48 -27.22
CA LYS A 932 24.46 -34.64 -27.14
C LYS A 932 24.55 -35.15 -25.71
N THR A 933 24.39 -36.45 -25.55
CA THR A 933 24.61 -37.16 -24.28
C THR A 933 25.85 -38.03 -24.40
N TYR A 934 26.65 -38.08 -23.35
CA TYR A 934 27.91 -38.82 -23.29
C TYR A 934 27.88 -39.85 -22.16
N ASP A 935 28.74 -40.86 -22.23
CA ASP A 935 28.99 -41.81 -21.15
C ASP A 935 30.05 -41.31 -20.15
N LEU A 936 30.27 -42.08 -19.07
CA LEU A 936 31.24 -41.76 -18.03
C LEU A 936 32.68 -41.60 -18.55
N LYS A 937 33.03 -42.24 -19.67
CA LYS A 937 34.36 -42.16 -20.30
C LYS A 937 34.47 -41.00 -21.30
N GLY A 938 33.38 -40.28 -21.56
CA GLY A 938 33.31 -39.14 -22.46
C GLY A 938 33.00 -39.52 -23.92
N ALA A 939 32.66 -40.77 -24.21
CA ALA A 939 32.22 -41.16 -25.55
C ALA A 939 30.73 -40.77 -25.76
N MET A 940 30.35 -40.42 -26.99
CA MET A 940 28.97 -40.03 -27.30
C MET A 940 28.06 -41.26 -27.21
N ALA A 941 27.06 -41.19 -26.33
CA ALA A 941 26.01 -42.20 -26.20
C ALA A 941 24.97 -42.04 -27.32
N TYR A 942 24.40 -40.83 -27.43
CA TYR A 942 23.42 -40.48 -28.46
C TYR A 942 23.30 -38.97 -28.61
N GLN A 943 22.65 -38.54 -29.68
CA GLN A 943 22.26 -37.14 -29.89
C GLN A 943 20.82 -37.03 -30.37
N VAL A 944 20.12 -35.98 -29.95
CA VAL A 944 18.72 -35.70 -30.29
C VAL A 944 18.63 -34.31 -30.91
N LEU A 945 17.97 -34.21 -32.06
CA LEU A 945 17.62 -32.96 -32.71
C LEU A 945 16.28 -32.46 -32.15
N TYR A 946 16.30 -31.29 -31.54
CA TYR A 946 15.14 -30.55 -31.08
C TYR A 946 14.82 -29.40 -32.02
N ASN A 947 13.53 -29.07 -32.12
CA ASN A 947 13.03 -27.85 -32.75
C ASN A 947 11.89 -27.30 -31.91
N ASP A 948 12.07 -26.14 -31.28
CA ASP A 948 11.12 -25.56 -30.33
C ASP A 948 10.70 -26.57 -29.24
N ASP A 949 11.65 -27.14 -28.50
CA ASP A 949 11.47 -28.19 -27.47
C ASP A 949 10.94 -29.55 -27.96
N LEU A 950 10.48 -29.66 -29.20
CA LEU A 950 10.01 -30.93 -29.76
C LEU A 950 11.17 -31.78 -30.25
N ALA A 951 11.28 -33.01 -29.74
CA ALA A 951 12.26 -33.98 -30.22
C ALA A 951 11.87 -34.46 -31.63
N VAL A 952 12.66 -34.13 -32.64
CA VAL A 952 12.36 -34.41 -34.06
C VAL A 952 12.98 -35.71 -34.52
N SER A 953 14.25 -35.94 -34.18
CA SER A 953 14.98 -37.14 -34.56
C SER A 953 16.13 -37.40 -33.59
N TYR A 954 16.61 -38.63 -33.57
CA TYR A 954 17.77 -39.02 -32.77
C TYR A 954 18.73 -39.88 -33.60
N THR A 955 19.99 -39.97 -33.16
CA THR A 955 20.97 -40.90 -33.71
C THR A 955 22.01 -41.26 -32.65
N TYR A 956 22.80 -42.29 -32.93
CA TYR A 956 23.86 -42.84 -32.09
C TYR A 956 24.94 -43.48 -32.99
N ASN A 957 26.07 -43.86 -32.41
CA ASN A 957 27.16 -44.49 -33.16
C ASN A 957 26.88 -45.98 -33.43
N ASP A 958 27.29 -46.48 -34.59
CA ASP A 958 27.27 -47.89 -34.94
C ASP A 958 28.39 -48.70 -34.25
N GLY A 959 28.45 -49.99 -34.56
CA GLY A 959 29.44 -50.95 -34.05
C GLY A 959 30.90 -50.57 -34.25
N ASN A 960 31.18 -49.68 -35.22
CA ASN A 960 32.51 -49.22 -35.59
C ASN A 960 32.78 -47.79 -35.08
N GLY A 961 31.88 -47.22 -34.28
CA GLY A 961 31.98 -45.87 -33.76
C GLY A 961 31.58 -44.77 -34.75
N LYS A 962 30.96 -45.11 -35.90
CA LYS A 962 30.50 -44.12 -36.89
C LYS A 962 29.04 -43.75 -36.64
N LEU A 963 28.71 -42.46 -36.76
CA LEU A 963 27.35 -41.96 -36.54
C LEU A 963 26.35 -42.59 -37.55
N LYS A 964 25.24 -43.15 -37.06
CA LYS A 964 24.16 -43.67 -37.90
C LYS A 964 23.31 -42.56 -38.51
N ASP A 965 22.53 -42.92 -39.53
CA ASP A 965 21.48 -42.04 -40.07
C ASP A 965 20.45 -41.66 -39.00
N LYS A 966 19.90 -40.45 -39.13
CA LYS A 966 18.91 -39.90 -38.19
C LYS A 966 17.62 -40.72 -38.22
N ILE A 967 17.13 -41.10 -37.05
CA ILE A 967 15.86 -41.81 -36.86
C ILE A 967 14.80 -40.79 -36.41
N ALA A 968 13.74 -40.64 -37.19
CA ALA A 968 12.64 -39.73 -36.85
C ALA A 968 11.88 -40.20 -35.60
N ILE A 969 11.43 -39.26 -34.78
CA ILE A 969 10.56 -39.52 -33.63
C ILE A 969 9.12 -39.18 -34.03
N ASP A 970 8.20 -40.14 -33.87
CA ASP A 970 6.78 -39.88 -34.05
C ASP A 970 6.25 -39.08 -32.85
N ASN A 971 5.89 -37.83 -33.08
CA ASN A 971 5.38 -36.94 -32.03
C ASN A 971 3.96 -37.30 -31.59
N THR A 972 3.21 -38.16 -32.29
CA THR A 972 1.90 -38.61 -31.81
C THR A 972 2.05 -39.74 -30.79
N LYS A 973 2.84 -40.77 -31.12
CA LYS A 973 3.17 -41.90 -30.25
C LYS A 973 4.50 -42.55 -30.69
N GLY A 974 5.60 -41.99 -30.22
CA GLY A 974 6.96 -42.40 -30.60
C GLY A 974 7.69 -43.19 -29.52
N ILE A 975 8.68 -43.98 -29.93
CA ILE A 975 9.64 -44.61 -29.03
C ILE A 975 11.05 -44.27 -29.54
N MET A 976 11.87 -43.71 -28.67
CA MET A 976 13.30 -43.53 -28.91
C MET A 976 14.04 -44.70 -28.28
N LYS A 977 14.89 -45.39 -29.07
CA LYS A 977 15.79 -46.45 -28.61
C LYS A 977 17.18 -46.26 -29.20
N ALA A 978 18.08 -45.72 -28.39
CA ALA A 978 19.48 -45.50 -28.78
C ALA A 978 20.40 -46.58 -28.18
N PHE A 979 21.56 -46.79 -28.80
CA PHE A 979 22.53 -47.82 -28.42
C PHE A 979 23.94 -47.25 -28.37
N PHE A 980 24.77 -47.78 -27.47
CA PHE A 980 26.21 -47.58 -27.49
C PHE A 980 26.86 -48.31 -28.68
N ALA A 981 28.10 -47.94 -29.02
CA ALA A 981 28.86 -48.61 -30.08
C ALA A 981 29.06 -50.12 -29.84
N ASN A 982 29.00 -50.58 -28.59
CA ASN A 982 29.05 -52.01 -28.27
C ASN A 982 27.71 -52.77 -28.48
N GLY A 983 26.67 -52.09 -28.98
CA GLY A 983 25.37 -52.67 -29.27
C GLY A 983 24.40 -52.78 -28.08
N LYS A 984 24.81 -52.37 -26.87
CA LYS A 984 23.91 -52.31 -25.69
C LYS A 984 23.07 -51.04 -25.72
N PRO A 985 21.82 -51.04 -25.18
CA PRO A 985 20.98 -49.86 -25.16
C PRO A 985 21.66 -48.74 -24.36
N SER A 986 21.49 -47.49 -24.81
CA SER A 986 21.93 -46.28 -24.10
C SER A 986 20.75 -45.50 -23.51
N ARG A 987 19.61 -45.48 -24.22
CA ARG A 987 18.37 -44.88 -23.72
C ARG A 987 17.15 -45.48 -24.39
N GLU A 988 16.09 -45.65 -23.63
CA GLU A 988 14.75 -46.01 -24.10
C GLU A 988 13.72 -45.05 -23.48
N CYS A 989 12.98 -44.31 -24.31
CA CYS A 989 11.90 -43.45 -23.81
C CYS A 989 10.73 -43.33 -24.79
N THR A 990 9.55 -43.05 -24.26
CA THR A 990 8.30 -42.94 -25.01
C THR A 990 7.83 -41.49 -25.10
N TYR A 991 7.29 -41.13 -26.26
CA TYR A 991 6.72 -39.82 -26.54
C TYR A 991 5.22 -39.94 -26.82
N THR A 992 4.42 -39.00 -26.34
CA THR A 992 2.99 -38.86 -26.65
C THR A 992 2.68 -37.37 -26.80
N GLY A 993 2.16 -36.97 -27.96
CA GLY A 993 1.87 -35.55 -28.24
C GLY A 993 3.10 -34.63 -28.22
N GLY A 994 4.27 -35.15 -28.61
CA GLY A 994 5.54 -34.43 -28.66
C GLY A 994 6.29 -34.38 -27.33
N GLU A 995 5.70 -34.92 -26.26
CA GLU A 995 6.21 -34.84 -24.90
C GLU A 995 6.55 -36.23 -24.36
N ARG A 996 7.56 -36.34 -23.49
CA ARG A 996 7.93 -37.62 -22.87
C ARG A 996 6.79 -38.11 -21.96
N ASN A 997 6.33 -39.32 -22.18
CA ASN A 997 5.18 -39.86 -21.45
C ASN A 997 5.31 -41.38 -21.31
N GLY A 998 5.49 -41.86 -20.08
CA GLY A 998 5.85 -43.22 -19.70
C GLY A 998 7.26 -43.31 -19.11
N ASN A 999 7.85 -44.50 -19.14
CA ASN A 999 9.19 -44.73 -18.60
C ASN A 999 10.28 -44.12 -19.51
N ASP A 1000 11.25 -43.47 -18.88
CA ASP A 1000 12.50 -43.01 -19.47
C ASP A 1000 13.65 -43.75 -18.78
N ARG A 1001 14.33 -44.63 -19.53
CA ARG A 1001 15.42 -45.46 -19.03
C ARG A 1001 16.70 -45.08 -19.72
N ILE A 1002 17.72 -44.72 -18.94
CA ILE A 1002 19.07 -44.44 -19.41
C ILE A 1002 19.97 -45.56 -18.90
N TYR A 1003 20.94 -45.99 -19.71
CA TYR A 1003 21.82 -47.12 -19.40
C TYR A 1003 23.29 -46.70 -19.43
N TYR A 1004 24.15 -47.40 -18.71
CA TYR A 1004 25.60 -47.33 -18.84
C TYR A 1004 26.10 -48.18 -20.01
N GLU A 1005 27.33 -47.92 -20.49
CA GLU A 1005 27.95 -48.69 -21.57
C GLU A 1005 28.01 -50.20 -21.26
N ASN A 1006 28.13 -50.58 -19.99
CA ASN A 1006 28.13 -51.97 -19.56
C ASN A 1006 26.75 -52.66 -19.60
N GLY A 1007 25.67 -51.92 -19.87
CA GLY A 1007 24.28 -52.40 -19.97
C GLY A 1007 23.47 -52.32 -18.68
N ASN A 1008 24.08 -51.92 -17.56
CA ASN A 1008 23.35 -51.64 -16.32
C ASN A 1008 22.52 -50.36 -16.48
N LEU A 1009 21.40 -50.26 -15.78
CA LEU A 1009 20.62 -49.01 -15.73
C LEU A 1009 21.48 -47.90 -15.11
N ASN A 1010 21.37 -46.69 -15.66
CA ASN A 1010 21.83 -45.44 -15.05
C ASN A 1010 20.65 -44.75 -14.36
N SER A 1011 19.52 -44.59 -15.04
CA SER A 1011 18.27 -44.08 -14.45
C SER A 1011 17.04 -44.81 -15.00
N ASP A 1012 16.00 -44.91 -14.16
CA ASP A 1012 14.65 -45.36 -14.52
C ASP A 1012 13.65 -44.41 -13.87
N GLU A 1013 12.99 -43.64 -14.72
CA GLU A 1013 12.11 -42.53 -14.37
C GLU A 1013 10.77 -42.70 -15.05
N ASN A 1014 9.69 -42.19 -14.44
CA ASN A 1014 8.36 -42.21 -15.03
C ASN A 1014 7.85 -40.79 -15.22
N LEU A 1015 7.59 -40.40 -16.46
CA LEU A 1015 7.10 -39.07 -16.82
C LEU A 1015 5.65 -39.15 -17.28
N GLU A 1016 4.86 -38.14 -16.91
CA GLU A 1016 3.54 -37.88 -17.43
C GLU A 1016 3.59 -36.53 -18.16
N TYR A 1017 3.72 -36.55 -19.50
CA TYR A 1017 3.78 -35.34 -20.33
C TYR A 1017 4.89 -34.37 -19.91
N ASN A 1018 6.14 -34.85 -19.95
CA ASN A 1018 7.37 -34.22 -19.46
C ASN A 1018 7.45 -33.97 -17.95
N ILE A 1019 6.41 -34.28 -17.18
CA ILE A 1019 6.38 -34.09 -15.72
C ILE A 1019 6.76 -35.39 -15.03
N LEU A 1020 7.84 -35.39 -14.25
CA LEU A 1020 8.29 -36.54 -13.46
C LEU A 1020 7.31 -36.87 -12.32
N GLN A 1021 6.90 -38.13 -12.24
CA GLN A 1021 5.90 -38.63 -11.28
C GLN A 1021 6.32 -39.95 -10.65
N GLY A 1022 6.17 -40.03 -9.33
CA GLY A 1022 6.37 -41.24 -8.55
C GLY A 1022 7.84 -41.59 -8.32
N PRO A 1023 8.14 -42.88 -8.07
CA PRO A 1023 9.49 -43.35 -7.80
C PRO A 1023 10.42 -43.14 -9.00
N ALA A 1024 11.62 -42.63 -8.74
CA ALA A 1024 12.68 -42.43 -9.71
C ALA A 1024 13.99 -42.93 -9.11
N LYS A 1025 14.62 -43.89 -9.78
CA LYS A 1025 15.88 -44.50 -9.32
C LYS A 1025 17.00 -44.20 -10.28
N SER A 1026 18.17 -43.89 -9.73
CA SER A 1026 19.42 -43.95 -10.46
C SER A 1026 20.36 -44.96 -9.83
N TYR A 1027 21.33 -45.46 -10.60
CA TYR A 1027 22.24 -46.52 -10.19
C TYR A 1027 23.69 -46.09 -10.48
N HIS A 1028 24.63 -46.67 -9.74
CA HIS A 1028 26.06 -46.60 -10.03
C HIS A 1028 26.39 -47.53 -11.20
N GLU A 1029 27.55 -47.35 -11.84
CA GLU A 1029 27.97 -48.18 -12.97
C GLU A 1029 28.01 -49.68 -12.61
N ASN A 1030 28.29 -50.00 -11.34
CA ASN A 1030 28.28 -51.37 -10.80
C ASN A 1030 26.88 -51.99 -10.59
N GLY A 1031 25.80 -51.27 -10.92
CA GLY A 1031 24.41 -51.72 -10.82
C GLY A 1031 23.76 -51.55 -9.45
N LYS A 1032 24.49 -51.08 -8.43
CA LYS A 1032 23.91 -50.73 -7.13
C LYS A 1032 23.16 -49.39 -7.21
N ILE A 1033 22.11 -49.23 -6.40
CA ILE A 1033 21.33 -47.98 -6.37
C ILE A 1033 22.25 -46.82 -5.98
N LYS A 1034 22.11 -45.68 -6.68
CA LYS A 1034 22.79 -44.40 -6.42
C LYS A 1034 21.82 -43.39 -5.81
N THR A 1035 20.62 -43.27 -6.37
CA THR A 1035 19.52 -42.47 -5.79
C THR A 1035 18.23 -43.26 -5.81
N ASP A 1036 17.44 -43.10 -4.75
CA ASP A 1036 16.08 -43.61 -4.64
C ASP A 1036 15.21 -42.44 -4.21
N PHE A 1037 14.64 -41.76 -5.21
CA PHE A 1037 13.86 -40.55 -5.04
C PHE A 1037 12.40 -40.83 -5.39
N ASN A 1038 11.53 -39.97 -4.89
CA ASN A 1038 10.14 -39.95 -5.27
C ASN A 1038 9.78 -38.52 -5.68
N TYR A 1039 9.03 -38.37 -6.77
CA TYR A 1039 8.64 -37.10 -7.34
C TYR A 1039 7.13 -36.96 -7.37
N LEU A 1040 6.66 -35.73 -7.24
CA LEU A 1040 5.26 -35.37 -7.40
C LEU A 1040 5.22 -34.05 -8.16
N ASN A 1041 4.81 -34.09 -9.42
CA ASN A 1041 4.83 -32.95 -10.34
C ASN A 1041 6.23 -32.31 -10.46
N ASP A 1042 7.25 -33.05 -10.90
CA ASP A 1042 8.67 -32.62 -11.01
C ASP A 1042 9.38 -32.29 -9.70
N ASN A 1043 8.65 -32.23 -8.60
CA ASN A 1043 9.19 -31.88 -7.30
C ASN A 1043 9.51 -33.12 -6.46
N LYS A 1044 10.74 -33.21 -5.91
CA LYS A 1044 11.08 -34.26 -4.93
C LYS A 1044 10.07 -34.26 -3.78
N HIS A 1045 9.54 -35.42 -3.41
CA HIS A 1045 8.46 -35.51 -2.43
C HIS A 1045 8.58 -36.79 -1.60
N GLY A 1046 8.47 -36.66 -0.28
CA GLY A 1046 8.69 -37.75 0.66
C GLY A 1046 10.17 -38.03 0.93
N LEU A 1047 10.45 -39.25 1.38
CA LEU A 1047 11.80 -39.70 1.71
C LEU A 1047 12.62 -39.99 0.45
N CYS A 1048 13.71 -39.26 0.29
CA CYS A 1048 14.68 -39.40 -0.79
C CYS A 1048 16.01 -39.88 -0.21
N LYS A 1049 16.61 -40.89 -0.86
CA LYS A 1049 17.87 -41.48 -0.42
C LYS A 1049 18.94 -41.41 -1.49
N THR A 1050 20.18 -41.24 -1.06
CA THR A 1050 21.37 -41.44 -1.90
C THR A 1050 22.27 -42.46 -1.25
N TYR A 1051 23.07 -43.17 -2.06
CA TYR A 1051 23.88 -44.31 -1.62
C TYR A 1051 25.32 -44.17 -2.14
N HIS A 1052 26.27 -44.65 -1.34
CA HIS A 1052 27.67 -44.83 -1.73
C HIS A 1052 27.80 -45.92 -2.80
N GLU A 1053 28.92 -45.96 -3.52
CA GLU A 1053 29.16 -46.98 -4.56
C GLU A 1053 29.12 -48.42 -4.01
N ASN A 1054 29.45 -48.60 -2.72
CA ASN A 1054 29.38 -49.89 -2.05
C ASN A 1054 27.94 -50.33 -1.70
N GLY A 1055 26.93 -49.45 -1.85
CA GLY A 1055 25.52 -49.69 -1.55
C GLY A 1055 25.06 -49.26 -0.15
N ALA A 1056 25.96 -48.76 0.71
CA ALA A 1056 25.58 -48.15 1.99
C ALA A 1056 24.85 -46.82 1.75
N ILE A 1057 23.91 -46.47 2.62
CA ILE A 1057 23.20 -45.18 2.55
C ILE A 1057 24.22 -44.06 2.74
N LYS A 1058 24.30 -43.11 1.80
CA LYS A 1058 25.09 -41.88 1.91
C LYS A 1058 24.29 -40.77 2.58
N ARG A 1059 23.01 -40.63 2.21
CA ARG A 1059 22.14 -39.57 2.73
C ARG A 1059 20.66 -39.95 2.68
N GLU A 1060 19.93 -39.51 3.70
CA GLU A 1060 18.47 -39.53 3.76
C GLU A 1060 17.95 -38.10 3.88
N SER A 1061 16.95 -37.73 3.10
CA SER A 1061 16.38 -36.38 3.12
C SER A 1061 14.89 -36.45 2.84
N ASN A 1062 14.08 -35.76 3.64
CA ASN A 1062 12.67 -35.61 3.33
C ASN A 1062 12.44 -34.32 2.56
N TYR A 1063 11.57 -34.39 1.57
CA TYR A 1063 11.14 -33.24 0.77
C TYR A 1063 9.62 -33.14 0.81
N GLU A 1064 9.11 -31.92 0.85
CA GLU A 1064 7.71 -31.61 0.66
C GLU A 1064 7.62 -30.67 -0.54
N TYR A 1065 7.13 -31.23 -1.66
CA TYR A 1065 6.97 -30.51 -2.93
C TYR A 1065 8.26 -29.77 -3.37
N GLY A 1066 9.38 -30.49 -3.38
CA GLY A 1066 10.67 -30.00 -3.84
C GLY A 1066 11.44 -29.23 -2.77
N VAL A 1067 10.76 -28.82 -1.69
CA VAL A 1067 11.36 -28.10 -0.57
C VAL A 1067 11.85 -29.09 0.48
N ILE A 1068 13.14 -29.01 0.84
CA ILE A 1068 13.70 -29.89 1.87
C ILE A 1068 13.07 -29.60 3.24
N HIS A 1069 12.66 -30.64 3.95
CA HIS A 1069 11.95 -30.53 5.23
C HIS A 1069 12.36 -31.63 6.22
N GLY A 1070 12.34 -31.33 7.51
CA GLY A 1070 12.69 -32.27 8.57
C GLY A 1070 14.17 -32.62 8.63
N ALA A 1071 14.47 -33.79 9.20
CA ALA A 1071 15.85 -34.25 9.41
C ALA A 1071 16.46 -34.82 8.12
N VAL A 1072 17.64 -34.30 7.79
CA VAL A 1072 18.52 -34.78 6.73
C VAL A 1072 19.72 -35.44 7.39
N LYS A 1073 19.89 -36.74 7.18
CA LYS A 1073 20.97 -37.54 7.77
C LYS A 1073 21.99 -37.89 6.71
N THR A 1074 23.27 -37.81 7.05
CA THR A 1074 24.40 -38.19 6.20
C THR A 1074 25.25 -39.22 6.92
N TYR A 1075 25.79 -40.20 6.19
CA TYR A 1075 26.50 -41.35 6.73
C TYR A 1075 27.80 -41.61 5.95
N ASP A 1076 28.79 -42.23 6.59
CA ASP A 1076 30.01 -42.69 5.93
C ASP A 1076 29.79 -44.00 5.15
N GLU A 1077 30.83 -44.48 4.46
CA GLU A 1077 30.78 -45.71 3.67
C GLU A 1077 30.52 -46.97 4.51
N ASN A 1078 30.75 -46.91 5.83
CA ASN A 1078 30.49 -47.99 6.78
C ASN A 1078 29.08 -47.90 7.41
N GLY A 1079 28.29 -46.89 7.05
CA GLY A 1079 26.95 -46.65 7.59
C GLY A 1079 26.92 -45.93 8.95
N LYS A 1080 28.05 -45.38 9.41
CA LYS A 1080 28.10 -44.56 10.62
C LYS A 1080 27.51 -43.18 10.32
N LEU A 1081 26.60 -42.70 11.18
CA LEU A 1081 26.01 -41.36 11.06
C LEU A 1081 27.10 -40.29 11.22
N LEU A 1082 27.23 -39.41 10.24
CA LEU A 1082 28.18 -38.29 10.25
C LEU A 1082 27.53 -37.00 10.74
N GLN A 1083 26.32 -36.71 10.25
CA GLN A 1083 25.66 -35.45 10.54
C GLN A 1083 24.14 -35.54 10.33
N THR A 1084 23.39 -34.84 11.17
CA THR A 1084 21.96 -34.56 11.01
C THR A 1084 21.74 -33.06 10.86
N LYS A 1085 21.19 -32.62 9.73
CA LYS A 1085 20.75 -31.24 9.47
C LYS A 1085 19.21 -31.18 9.53
N ASN A 1086 18.62 -30.28 10.30
CA ASN A 1086 17.16 -30.14 10.36
C ASN A 1086 16.71 -28.92 9.57
N TYR A 1087 15.77 -29.11 8.64
CA TYR A 1087 15.20 -28.05 7.80
C TYR A 1087 13.72 -27.82 8.12
N ASP A 1088 13.29 -26.57 8.04
CA ASP A 1088 11.88 -26.19 8.06
C ASP A 1088 11.59 -25.32 6.85
N GLN A 1089 10.72 -25.80 5.96
CA GLN A 1089 10.39 -25.14 4.69
C GLN A 1089 11.63 -24.65 3.92
N GLY A 1090 12.64 -25.52 3.77
CA GLY A 1090 13.87 -25.21 3.04
C GLY A 1090 14.91 -24.43 3.84
N VAL A 1091 14.54 -23.86 5.00
CA VAL A 1091 15.46 -23.11 5.86
C VAL A 1091 16.15 -24.06 6.83
N LEU A 1092 17.47 -24.11 6.79
CA LEU A 1092 18.28 -24.89 7.74
C LEU A 1092 18.15 -24.29 9.15
N LYS A 1093 17.72 -25.10 10.13
CA LYS A 1093 17.45 -24.68 11.52
C LYS A 1093 18.49 -25.14 12.53
N SER A 1094 19.09 -26.32 12.30
CA SER A 1094 20.14 -26.83 13.18
C SER A 1094 20.99 -27.88 12.47
N VAL A 1095 22.21 -28.08 12.99
CA VAL A 1095 23.15 -29.09 12.56
C VAL A 1095 23.69 -29.81 13.79
N LYS A 1096 23.66 -31.15 13.79
CA LYS A 1096 24.21 -32.00 14.84
C LYS A 1096 25.17 -33.00 14.21
N ASN A 1097 26.43 -33.00 14.65
CA ASN A 1097 27.42 -34.00 14.21
C ASN A 1097 27.20 -35.32 14.97
N GLY A 1098 27.42 -36.44 14.28
CA GLY A 1098 27.14 -37.80 14.73
C GLY A 1098 28.26 -38.46 15.51
#